data_AF-A0A1Q9NLY9-F1
#
_entry.id   AF-A0A1Q9NLY9-F1
#
_cell.length_a   1.000
_cell.length_b   1.000
_cell.length_c   1.000
_cell.angle_alpha   90.00
_cell.angle_beta   90.00
_cell.angle_gamma   90.00
#
_symmetry.space_group_name_H-M   'P 1'
#
loop_
_entity.id
_entity.type
_entity.pdbx_description
1 polymer ?
#
loop_
_entity_poly.entity_id
_entity_poly.type
_entity_poly.pdbx_seq_one_letter_code
_entity_poly.pdbx_strand_id
1 'polypeptide(L)'
;MEILYKFDYETIETHLEKVRFFYTRGDHSESILLLDQLINHYSKKDLSQKEIIEITSTFRSEKALIHMLLDNFEIAKEILDNLEGNREKKEEIGEIAFIAINQAWSYYLIMNNELDKGLKAASDVLDLLESDTDNTSTNNYFKTERMAFTEYLISFGYWIIGNLHIANEFGKSSLEKFREYHTVRIIQALNHQCTLARSLGQLEQSIKYINEAVIFSFSFFNQKIQPILLNNMGLTFIKAGYYQKAERTFRKALVASDDTFDFKTKTTILTNLAELQSIRGALTESEELFREILKIVRQEPSLKQTQAIALMNLGKISLQSRKYPQAAKHFESSLQLMESLKHQKDIPELLAFYARTLAVLKNFETSEELINRAKTIASSLGQDSMLPLIYLSEGIFYRLSTGLKDNKTIESFEKAYQKAHEQGNHLRTLESAMYLAEIYLSGEKPNFESAKNYLFKAISLATEGDVVPLIVRGLLLSATIHATELNFGLAFDELQKAEEAARDVHLLEELFDIQNLRDRIKQQIPYLQWVSEDNVTRDPSLMLSLIIRITKRIPEDIKLDSTSLLMYYFASEGPKLLYSVNARNLSQVTISSLGVILSISIGQGQSLFNGLYGPLPIQDTNSLVLCYTTFLKDEKADKRLKGQNFVIFAFIYPKEVERLVFYDRRKIDKIFFKFSTDFPDIRLWNVSKLELLRKEVLEIFLT
;
A
#
# COMPACT_ATOMS: atom_id res chain seq x y z
N MET A 1 15.82 28.82 -34.97
CA MET A 1 16.82 29.26 -35.97
C MET A 1 16.46 30.59 -36.61
N GLU A 2 15.23 30.82 -37.10
CA GLU A 2 14.84 32.16 -37.62
C GLU A 2 14.91 33.28 -36.57
N ILE A 3 14.66 33.00 -35.28
CA ILE A 3 14.82 33.97 -34.18
C ILE A 3 16.30 34.35 -33.98
N LEU A 4 17.23 33.39 -34.05
CA LEU A 4 18.67 33.63 -33.99
C LEU A 4 19.21 34.41 -35.21
N TYR A 5 18.49 34.39 -36.33
CA TYR A 5 18.82 35.15 -37.55
C TYR A 5 18.23 36.56 -37.58
N LYS A 6 17.27 36.89 -36.70
CA LYS A 6 16.58 38.19 -36.68
C LYS A 6 17.23 39.25 -35.80
N PHE A 7 18.13 38.88 -34.91
CA PHE A 7 18.81 39.85 -34.07
C PHE A 7 20.20 40.19 -34.62
N ASP A 8 20.40 41.47 -34.91
CA ASP A 8 21.72 42.04 -35.21
C ASP A 8 22.73 41.70 -34.10
N TYR A 9 23.95 41.38 -34.52
CA TYR A 9 24.98 40.63 -33.79
C TYR A 9 25.61 41.33 -32.55
N GLU A 10 25.00 42.34 -31.93
CA GLU A 10 25.68 43.17 -30.92
C GLU A 10 24.99 43.39 -29.56
N THR A 11 23.74 42.94 -29.33
CA THR A 11 23.09 43.17 -28.01
C THR A 11 23.35 42.05 -27.00
N ILE A 12 23.34 42.40 -25.70
CA ILE A 12 23.53 41.48 -24.57
C ILE A 12 22.50 40.33 -24.64
N GLU A 13 21.26 40.64 -25.02
CA GLU A 13 20.15 39.68 -25.08
C GLU A 13 20.43 38.57 -26.09
N THR A 14 20.99 38.91 -27.25
CA THR A 14 21.34 37.91 -28.28
C THR A 14 22.41 36.94 -27.81
N HIS A 15 23.39 37.44 -27.05
CA HIS A 15 24.44 36.64 -26.47
C HIS A 15 23.87 35.73 -25.37
N LEU A 16 22.97 36.24 -24.53
CA LEU A 16 22.26 35.44 -23.54
C LEU A 16 21.40 34.35 -24.18
N GLU A 17 20.65 34.66 -25.23
CA GLU A 17 19.85 33.66 -25.94
C GLU A 17 20.72 32.59 -26.60
N LYS A 18 21.90 32.94 -27.13
CA LYS A 18 22.88 31.96 -27.61
C LYS A 18 23.41 31.06 -26.50
N VAL A 19 23.81 31.64 -25.36
CA VAL A 19 24.25 30.87 -24.18
C VAL A 19 23.15 29.91 -23.72
N ARG A 20 21.92 30.41 -23.62
CA ARG A 20 20.74 29.64 -23.22
C ARG A 20 20.35 28.61 -24.26
N PHE A 21 20.59 28.85 -25.55
CA PHE A 21 20.40 27.87 -26.61
C PHE A 21 21.32 26.67 -26.41
N PHE A 22 22.63 26.87 -26.23
CA PHE A 22 23.55 25.78 -25.90
C PHE A 22 23.13 25.06 -24.62
N TYR A 23 22.69 25.81 -23.61
CA TYR A 23 22.22 25.24 -22.35
C TYR A 23 20.97 24.37 -22.57
N THR A 24 20.02 24.85 -23.36
CA THR A 24 18.80 24.15 -23.74
C THR A 24 19.05 23.02 -24.74
N ARG A 25 20.26 22.85 -25.28
CA ARG A 25 20.69 21.62 -25.97
C ARG A 25 21.35 20.60 -25.05
N GLY A 26 21.64 20.99 -23.80
CA GLY A 26 22.42 20.19 -22.86
C GLY A 26 23.94 20.42 -22.97
N ASP A 27 24.38 21.35 -23.80
CA ASP A 27 25.80 21.68 -24.01
C ASP A 27 26.30 22.66 -22.94
N HIS A 28 26.08 22.33 -21.67
CA HIS A 28 26.36 23.22 -20.53
C HIS A 28 27.82 23.69 -20.47
N SER A 29 28.77 22.85 -20.87
CA SER A 29 30.19 23.21 -20.97
C SER A 29 30.45 24.26 -22.05
N GLU A 30 29.76 24.18 -23.19
CA GLU A 30 29.85 25.20 -24.25
C GLU A 30 29.18 26.50 -23.80
N SER A 31 28.05 26.43 -23.10
CA SER A 31 27.43 27.63 -22.49
C SER A 31 28.36 28.34 -21.52
N ILE A 32 29.02 27.59 -20.62
CA ILE A 32 29.97 28.17 -19.65
C ILE A 32 31.18 28.76 -20.37
N LEU A 33 31.74 28.05 -21.35
CA LEU A 33 32.87 28.54 -22.15
C LEU A 33 32.51 29.83 -22.89
N LEU A 34 31.33 29.89 -23.50
CA LEU A 34 30.84 31.07 -24.20
C LEU A 34 30.66 32.25 -23.25
N LEU A 35 30.12 32.02 -22.04
CA LEU A 35 30.02 33.05 -21.01
C LEU A 35 31.40 33.60 -20.62
N ASP A 36 32.41 32.74 -20.43
CA ASP A 36 33.77 33.17 -20.10
C ASP A 36 34.41 33.99 -21.23
N GLN A 37 34.19 33.59 -22.49
CA GLN A 37 34.63 34.35 -23.67
C GLN A 37 33.96 35.71 -23.76
N LEU A 38 32.65 35.78 -23.53
CA LEU A 38 31.87 37.02 -23.55
C LEU A 38 32.30 37.97 -22.43
N ILE A 39 32.49 37.47 -21.21
CA ILE A 39 32.98 38.26 -20.07
C ILE A 39 34.34 38.88 -20.41
N ASN A 40 35.28 38.10 -20.96
CA ASN A 40 36.60 38.59 -21.35
C ASN A 40 36.54 39.60 -22.51
N HIS A 41 35.67 39.36 -23.50
CA HIS A 41 35.46 40.27 -24.63
C HIS A 41 34.96 41.64 -24.18
N TYR A 42 33.86 41.68 -23.42
CA TYR A 42 33.25 42.93 -22.97
C TYR A 42 34.10 43.66 -21.92
N SER A 43 34.94 42.95 -21.14
CA SER A 43 35.91 43.58 -20.24
C SER A 43 37.01 44.38 -20.95
N LYS A 44 37.18 44.16 -22.27
CA LYS A 44 38.22 44.80 -23.10
C LYS A 44 37.63 45.71 -24.18
N LYS A 45 36.30 45.80 -24.28
CA LYS A 45 35.62 46.64 -25.27
C LYS A 45 35.65 48.09 -24.82
N ASP A 46 35.68 49.02 -25.77
CA ASP A 46 35.63 50.46 -25.50
C ASP A 46 34.19 50.85 -25.09
N LEU A 47 33.89 50.66 -23.81
CA LEU A 47 32.61 50.92 -23.14
C LEU A 47 32.87 51.66 -21.83
N SER A 48 31.85 52.34 -21.30
CA SER A 48 31.97 52.94 -19.98
C SER A 48 32.14 51.85 -18.89
N GLN A 49 32.78 52.22 -17.78
CA GLN A 49 32.98 51.30 -16.66
C GLN A 49 31.66 50.73 -16.12
N LYS A 50 30.60 51.56 -16.13
CA LYS A 50 29.25 51.15 -15.73
C LYS A 50 28.68 50.08 -16.67
N GLU A 51 28.77 50.27 -17.99
CA GLU A 51 28.30 49.28 -18.97
C GLU A 51 29.09 47.96 -18.88
N ILE A 52 30.40 48.02 -18.64
CA ILE A 52 31.22 46.82 -18.44
C ILE A 52 30.76 46.05 -17.20
N ILE A 53 30.51 46.74 -16.09
CA ILE A 53 30.02 46.12 -14.86
C ILE A 53 28.64 45.50 -15.08
N GLU A 54 27.72 46.21 -15.73
CA GLU A 54 26.36 45.71 -16.02
C GLU A 54 26.43 44.40 -16.82
N ILE A 55 27.11 44.43 -17.97
CA ILE A 55 27.20 43.29 -18.89
C ILE A 55 27.87 42.08 -18.23
N THR A 56 29.04 42.29 -17.61
CA THR A 56 29.81 41.19 -17.04
C THR A 56 29.13 40.60 -15.81
N SER A 57 28.41 41.39 -15.02
CA SER A 57 27.61 40.89 -13.90
C SER A 57 26.44 40.04 -14.37
N THR A 58 25.71 40.47 -15.42
CA THR A 58 24.64 39.67 -16.02
C THR A 58 25.13 38.30 -16.49
N PHE A 59 26.28 38.25 -17.19
CA PHE A 59 26.86 36.98 -17.64
C PHE A 59 27.35 36.11 -16.47
N ARG A 60 27.94 36.69 -15.43
CA ARG A 60 28.33 35.95 -14.21
C ARG A 60 27.10 35.36 -13.49
N SER A 61 26.00 36.10 -13.40
CA SER A 61 24.75 35.59 -12.81
C SER A 61 24.18 34.40 -13.58
N GLU A 62 24.18 34.45 -14.92
CA GLU A 62 23.75 33.32 -15.74
C GLU A 62 24.72 32.14 -15.64
N LYS A 63 26.02 32.40 -15.52
CA LYS A 63 27.02 31.35 -15.23
C LYS A 63 26.72 30.65 -13.89
N ALA A 64 26.39 31.41 -12.85
CA ALA A 64 26.01 30.86 -11.55
C ALA A 64 24.73 29.98 -11.65
N LEU A 65 23.72 30.42 -12.40
CA LEU A 65 22.52 29.62 -12.68
C LEU A 65 22.86 28.27 -13.32
N ILE A 66 23.73 28.25 -14.34
CA ILE A 66 24.15 27.00 -15.00
C ILE A 66 24.92 26.10 -14.02
N HIS A 67 25.80 26.64 -13.18
CA HIS A 67 26.50 25.84 -12.17
C HIS A 67 25.54 25.23 -11.14
N MET A 68 24.51 25.95 -10.68
CA MET A 68 23.49 25.38 -9.79
C MET A 68 22.71 24.24 -10.45
N LEU A 69 22.42 24.35 -11.74
CA LEU A 69 21.74 23.31 -12.52
C LEU A 69 22.61 22.05 -12.71
N LEU A 70 23.94 22.20 -12.60
CA LEU A 70 24.92 21.11 -12.60
C LEU A 70 25.25 20.62 -11.17
N ASP A 71 24.47 21.01 -10.15
CA ASP A 71 24.71 20.74 -8.72
C ASP A 71 26.06 21.27 -8.18
N ASN A 72 26.72 22.19 -8.89
CA ASN A 72 27.97 22.82 -8.46
C ASN A 72 27.68 24.06 -7.59
N PHE A 73 26.97 23.86 -6.47
CA PHE A 73 26.51 24.94 -5.60
C PHE A 73 27.65 25.75 -4.96
N GLU A 74 28.80 25.13 -4.68
CA GLU A 74 29.97 25.84 -4.14
C GLU A 74 30.52 26.86 -5.14
N ILE A 75 30.69 26.45 -6.40
CA ILE A 75 31.15 27.33 -7.49
C ILE A 75 30.12 28.43 -7.75
N ALA A 76 28.83 28.07 -7.79
CA ALA A 76 27.77 29.05 -7.95
C ALA A 76 27.78 30.09 -6.83
N LYS A 77 27.96 29.64 -5.58
CA LYS A 77 28.08 30.53 -4.42
C LYS A 77 29.28 31.46 -4.52
N GLU A 78 30.46 30.95 -4.90
CA GLU A 78 31.65 31.78 -5.09
C GLU A 78 31.42 32.88 -6.13
N ILE A 79 30.76 32.55 -7.25
CA ILE A 79 30.40 33.54 -8.27
C ILE A 79 29.42 34.58 -7.69
N LEU A 80 28.42 34.15 -6.92
CA LEU A 80 27.41 35.02 -6.33
C LEU A 80 27.94 35.91 -5.20
N ASP A 81 28.83 35.40 -4.35
CA ASP A 81 29.48 36.15 -3.27
C ASP A 81 30.31 37.31 -3.84
N ASN A 82 30.96 37.10 -5.00
CA ASN A 82 31.67 38.16 -5.73
C ASN A 82 30.74 39.23 -6.34
N LEU A 83 29.43 38.95 -6.43
CA LEU A 83 28.40 39.86 -6.92
C LEU A 83 27.55 40.46 -5.78
N GLU A 84 27.68 39.97 -4.55
CA GLU A 84 26.77 40.33 -3.43
C GLU A 84 26.80 41.83 -3.12
N GLY A 85 27.99 42.44 -3.13
CA GLY A 85 28.14 43.88 -2.91
C GLY A 85 27.39 44.75 -3.93
N ASN A 86 27.03 44.20 -5.09
CA ASN A 86 26.31 44.89 -6.15
C ASN A 86 24.78 44.71 -6.06
N ARG A 87 24.29 43.82 -5.19
CA ARG A 87 22.90 43.37 -5.14
C ARG A 87 21.90 44.45 -4.76
N GLU A 88 22.33 45.50 -4.05
CA GLU A 88 21.51 46.64 -3.63
C GLU A 88 21.82 47.92 -4.42
N LYS A 89 22.79 47.89 -5.34
CA LYS A 89 23.37 49.09 -5.97
C LYS A 89 22.86 49.34 -7.39
N LYS A 90 21.54 49.28 -7.60
CA LYS A 90 20.91 49.40 -8.94
C LYS A 90 21.47 50.56 -9.77
N GLU A 91 21.65 51.74 -9.17
CA GLU A 91 22.16 52.93 -9.86
C GLU A 91 23.62 52.80 -10.35
N GLU A 92 24.44 52.04 -9.63
CA GLU A 92 25.86 51.81 -9.95
C GLU A 92 26.05 50.72 -11.01
N ILE A 93 25.25 49.65 -10.96
CA ILE A 93 25.44 48.46 -11.81
C ILE A 93 24.47 48.35 -12.98
N GLY A 94 23.44 49.19 -13.04
CA GLY A 94 22.41 49.11 -14.06
C GLY A 94 21.32 48.09 -13.75
N GLU A 95 20.17 48.27 -14.40
CA GLU A 95 18.94 47.53 -14.11
C GLU A 95 19.01 46.07 -14.56
N ILE A 96 19.63 45.80 -15.71
CA ILE A 96 19.74 44.45 -16.28
C ILE A 96 20.58 43.54 -15.38
N ALA A 97 21.68 44.07 -14.86
CA ALA A 97 22.53 43.35 -13.91
C ALA A 97 21.83 43.15 -12.57
N PHE A 98 21.16 44.19 -12.05
CA PHE A 98 20.42 44.09 -10.80
C PHE A 98 19.37 42.97 -10.84
N ILE A 99 18.58 42.89 -11.90
CA ILE A 99 17.59 41.83 -12.13
C ILE A 99 18.26 40.46 -12.17
N ALA A 100 19.31 40.30 -12.98
CA ALA A 100 19.97 39.00 -13.16
C ALA A 100 20.64 38.49 -11.88
N ILE A 101 21.32 39.37 -11.11
CA ILE A 101 21.94 39.03 -9.82
C ILE A 101 20.87 38.57 -8.82
N ASN A 102 19.78 39.32 -8.68
CA ASN A 102 18.73 38.99 -7.70
C ASN A 102 17.94 37.73 -8.09
N GLN A 103 17.73 37.46 -9.38
CA GLN A 103 17.16 36.19 -9.84
C GLN A 103 18.08 35.00 -9.53
N ALA A 104 19.39 35.13 -9.75
CA ALA A 104 20.34 34.07 -9.45
C ALA A 104 20.46 33.80 -7.94
N TRP A 105 20.50 34.86 -7.12
CA TRP A 105 20.43 34.75 -5.66
C TRP A 105 19.13 34.16 -5.17
N SER A 106 17.99 34.56 -5.75
CA SER A 106 16.69 33.99 -5.43
C SER A 106 16.69 32.48 -5.62
N TYR A 107 17.14 32.01 -6.79
CA TYR A 107 17.23 30.58 -7.07
C TYR A 107 18.19 29.86 -6.09
N TYR A 108 19.38 30.43 -5.84
CA TYR A 108 20.34 29.88 -4.89
C TYR A 108 19.75 29.73 -3.49
N LEU A 109 19.09 30.77 -2.98
CA LEU A 109 18.48 30.79 -1.65
C LEU A 109 17.33 29.78 -1.56
N ILE A 110 16.47 29.71 -2.58
CA ILE A 110 15.38 28.73 -2.64
C ILE A 110 15.94 27.29 -2.60
N MET A 111 16.97 27.00 -3.40
CA MET A 111 17.59 25.68 -3.45
C MET A 111 18.32 25.29 -2.15
N ASN A 112 18.79 26.28 -1.38
CA ASN A 112 19.41 26.08 -0.07
C ASN A 112 18.42 26.19 1.11
N ASN A 113 17.11 26.12 0.85
CA ASN A 113 16.04 26.14 1.85
C ASN A 113 15.94 27.47 2.65
N GLU A 114 16.46 28.57 2.11
CA GLU A 114 16.25 29.94 2.60
C GLU A 114 15.08 30.61 1.87
N LEU A 115 13.91 29.95 1.93
CA LEU A 115 12.75 30.24 1.07
C LEU A 115 12.23 31.68 1.19
N ASP A 116 12.14 32.23 2.41
CA ASP A 116 11.63 33.59 2.62
C ASP A 116 12.51 34.65 1.96
N LYS A 117 13.84 34.51 2.08
CA LYS A 117 14.80 35.44 1.46
C LYS A 117 14.80 35.30 -0.05
N GLY A 118 14.73 34.06 -0.54
CA GLY A 118 14.70 33.78 -1.98
C GLY A 118 13.43 34.29 -2.65
N LEU A 119 12.27 34.08 -2.03
CA LEU A 119 10.99 34.60 -2.51
C LEU A 119 10.94 36.12 -2.46
N LYS A 120 11.40 36.74 -1.37
CA LYS A 120 11.50 38.20 -1.28
C LYS A 120 12.34 38.77 -2.42
N ALA A 121 13.51 38.20 -2.69
CA ALA A 121 14.38 38.65 -3.77
C ALA A 121 13.71 38.52 -5.15
N ALA A 122 12.90 37.48 -5.37
CA ALA A 122 12.13 37.35 -6.61
C ALA A 122 10.97 38.37 -6.68
N SER A 123 10.24 38.58 -5.58
CA SER A 123 9.17 39.57 -5.51
C SER A 123 9.67 40.99 -5.76
N ASP A 124 10.80 41.38 -5.15
CA ASP A 124 11.41 42.71 -5.36
C ASP A 124 11.78 42.93 -6.85
N VAL A 125 12.23 41.87 -7.53
CA VAL A 125 12.50 41.91 -8.99
C VAL A 125 11.22 41.99 -9.81
N LEU A 126 10.16 41.28 -9.41
CA LEU A 126 8.89 41.29 -10.11
C LEU A 126 8.24 42.67 -10.03
N ASP A 127 8.17 43.26 -8.84
CA ASP A 127 7.64 44.61 -8.61
C ASP A 127 8.38 45.65 -9.46
N LEU A 128 9.71 45.52 -9.55
CA LEU A 128 10.53 46.38 -10.39
C LEU A 128 10.13 46.25 -11.86
N LEU A 129 10.06 45.02 -12.38
CA LEU A 129 9.70 44.75 -13.78
C LEU A 129 8.26 45.21 -14.11
N GLU A 130 7.32 45.11 -13.18
CA GLU A 130 5.95 45.60 -13.36
C GLU A 130 5.84 47.13 -13.35
N SER A 131 6.71 47.80 -12.58
CA SER A 131 6.72 49.27 -12.46
C SER A 131 7.31 50.00 -13.68
N ASP A 132 8.12 49.31 -14.49
CA ASP A 132 8.72 49.89 -15.69
C ASP A 132 7.64 50.13 -16.78
N THR A 133 7.61 51.30 -17.39
CA THR A 133 6.60 51.70 -18.39
C THR A 133 7.16 51.81 -19.81
N ASP A 134 8.45 51.50 -20.00
CA ASP A 134 9.14 51.74 -21.27
C ASP A 134 8.93 50.60 -22.29
N ASN A 135 7.99 50.80 -23.21
CA ASN A 135 7.45 49.77 -24.13
C ASN A 135 8.13 49.76 -25.53
N THR A 136 9.46 49.84 -25.61
CA THR A 136 10.15 49.59 -26.90
C THR A 136 10.16 48.09 -27.23
N SER A 137 10.14 47.71 -28.52
CA SER A 137 9.94 46.30 -28.93
C SER A 137 11.04 45.34 -28.45
N THR A 138 12.30 45.78 -28.45
CA THR A 138 13.44 44.98 -27.95
C THR A 138 13.44 44.88 -26.43
N ASN A 139 13.13 45.98 -25.73
CA ASN A 139 13.00 46.01 -24.26
C ASN A 139 11.83 45.13 -23.78
N ASN A 140 10.74 45.06 -24.56
CA ASN A 140 9.56 44.28 -24.22
C ASN A 140 9.82 42.76 -24.23
N TYR A 141 10.67 42.24 -25.13
CA TYR A 141 11.05 40.82 -25.13
C TYR A 141 11.86 40.46 -23.89
N PHE A 142 12.95 41.19 -23.64
CA PHE A 142 13.84 40.93 -22.50
C PHE A 142 13.10 41.03 -21.18
N LYS A 143 12.33 42.11 -21.00
CA LYS A 143 11.47 42.33 -19.84
C LYS A 143 10.51 41.17 -19.64
N THR A 144 9.79 40.75 -20.68
CA THR A 144 8.81 39.66 -20.56
C THR A 144 9.47 38.33 -20.24
N GLU A 145 10.63 38.01 -20.81
CA GLU A 145 11.39 36.79 -20.46
C GLU A 145 11.84 36.82 -19.00
N ARG A 146 12.36 37.96 -18.53
CA ARG A 146 12.80 38.12 -17.15
C ARG A 146 11.62 38.02 -16.18
N MET A 147 10.48 38.64 -16.51
CA MET A 147 9.24 38.49 -15.73
C MET A 147 8.82 37.03 -15.66
N ALA A 148 8.76 36.34 -16.80
CA ALA A 148 8.40 34.92 -16.86
C ALA A 148 9.32 34.05 -15.99
N PHE A 149 10.63 34.33 -16.00
CA PHE A 149 11.58 33.62 -15.15
C PHE A 149 11.41 33.96 -13.66
N THR A 150 11.16 35.22 -13.31
CA THR A 150 10.88 35.61 -11.92
C THR A 150 9.62 34.94 -11.39
N GLU A 151 8.53 34.94 -12.16
CA GLU A 151 7.30 34.24 -11.81
C GLU A 151 7.53 32.72 -11.68
N TYR A 152 8.39 32.13 -12.52
CA TYR A 152 8.83 30.75 -12.36
C TYR A 152 9.54 30.51 -11.02
N LEU A 153 10.46 31.39 -10.61
CA LEU A 153 11.16 31.28 -9.33
C LEU A 153 10.20 31.40 -8.14
N ILE A 154 9.25 32.34 -8.19
CA ILE A 154 8.20 32.50 -7.18
C ILE A 154 7.35 31.24 -7.12
N SER A 155 6.90 30.75 -8.28
CA SER A 155 6.14 29.51 -8.40
C SER A 155 6.89 28.32 -7.80
N PHE A 156 8.18 28.19 -8.09
CA PHE A 156 9.03 27.13 -7.58
C PHE A 156 9.24 27.22 -6.05
N GLY A 157 9.46 28.42 -5.52
CA GLY A 157 9.56 28.64 -4.07
C GLY A 157 8.26 28.28 -3.34
N TYR A 158 7.11 28.74 -3.81
CA TYR A 158 5.82 28.39 -3.20
C TYR A 158 5.47 26.90 -3.35
N TRP A 159 5.93 26.24 -4.42
CA TRP A 159 5.80 24.79 -4.56
C TRP A 159 6.57 24.05 -3.48
N ILE A 160 7.80 24.49 -3.15
CA ILE A 160 8.61 23.90 -2.07
C ILE A 160 7.95 24.13 -0.70
N ILE A 161 7.37 25.32 -0.47
CA ILE A 161 6.59 25.63 0.74
C ILE A 161 5.34 24.74 0.84
N GLY A 162 4.83 24.21 -0.29
CA GLY A 162 3.60 23.42 -0.35
C GLY A 162 2.34 24.27 -0.59
N ASN A 163 2.48 25.58 -0.84
CA ASN A 163 1.36 26.42 -1.26
C ASN A 163 1.10 26.25 -2.76
N LEU A 164 0.46 25.13 -3.11
CA LEU A 164 0.23 24.72 -4.50
C LEU A 164 -0.68 25.69 -5.28
N HIS A 165 -1.55 26.44 -4.62
CA HIS A 165 -2.43 27.41 -5.28
C HIS A 165 -1.63 28.57 -5.87
N ILE A 166 -0.88 29.28 -5.01
CA ILE A 166 -0.04 30.41 -5.43
C ILE A 166 1.02 29.94 -6.42
N ALA A 167 1.63 28.77 -6.14
CA ALA A 167 2.60 28.19 -7.06
C ALA A 167 2.02 27.95 -8.45
N ASN A 168 0.78 27.46 -8.55
CA ASN A 168 0.12 27.21 -9.83
C ASN A 168 -0.27 28.49 -10.57
N GLU A 169 -0.70 29.54 -9.87
CA GLU A 169 -1.01 30.84 -10.49
C GLU A 169 0.21 31.46 -11.16
N PHE A 170 1.30 31.66 -10.40
CA PHE A 170 2.54 32.20 -10.95
C PHE A 170 3.14 31.30 -12.03
N GLY A 171 3.05 29.98 -11.86
CA GLY A 171 3.61 29.05 -12.82
C GLY A 171 2.85 29.01 -14.15
N LYS A 172 1.52 29.23 -14.15
CA LYS A 172 0.74 29.38 -15.39
C LYS A 172 1.06 30.70 -16.08
N SER A 173 1.10 31.80 -15.33
CA SER A 173 1.49 33.13 -15.83
C SER A 173 2.86 33.09 -16.50
N SER A 174 3.83 32.45 -15.83
CA SER A 174 5.18 32.23 -16.36
C SER A 174 5.17 31.44 -17.67
N LEU A 175 4.44 30.32 -17.72
CA LEU A 175 4.36 29.48 -18.92
C LEU A 175 3.71 30.21 -20.11
N GLU A 176 2.66 31.00 -19.87
CA GLU A 176 1.99 31.80 -20.89
C GLU A 176 2.96 32.81 -21.52
N LYS A 177 3.72 33.54 -20.71
CA LYS A 177 4.76 34.46 -21.20
C LYS A 177 5.87 33.76 -21.97
N PHE A 178 6.34 32.60 -21.49
CA PHE A 178 7.35 31.81 -22.21
C PHE A 178 6.84 31.28 -23.56
N ARG A 179 5.53 31.00 -23.69
CA ARG A 179 4.88 30.59 -24.94
C ARG A 179 4.77 31.73 -25.94
N GLU A 180 4.37 32.92 -25.49
CA GLU A 180 4.21 34.10 -26.35
C GLU A 180 5.49 34.45 -27.10
N TYR A 181 6.65 34.28 -26.45
CA TYR A 181 7.95 34.70 -26.97
C TYR A 181 8.88 33.55 -27.40
N HIS A 182 8.36 32.31 -27.47
CA HIS A 182 9.09 31.11 -27.92
C HIS A 182 10.48 30.93 -27.26
N THR A 183 10.56 31.20 -25.96
CA THR A 183 11.84 31.20 -25.24
C THR A 183 12.38 29.78 -25.04
N VAL A 184 13.70 29.66 -24.92
CA VAL A 184 14.39 28.39 -24.66
C VAL A 184 14.12 27.79 -23.26
N ARG A 185 13.50 28.55 -22.34
CA ARG A 185 13.12 28.09 -20.98
C ARG A 185 11.74 27.43 -20.91
N ILE A 186 11.00 27.38 -22.03
CA ILE A 186 9.65 26.78 -22.08
C ILE A 186 9.63 25.32 -21.59
N ILE A 187 10.69 24.54 -21.84
CA ILE A 187 10.78 23.15 -21.35
C ILE A 187 10.79 23.11 -19.81
N GLN A 188 11.50 24.01 -19.15
CA GLN A 188 11.58 24.08 -17.69
C GLN A 188 10.21 24.46 -17.09
N ALA A 189 9.55 25.46 -17.69
CA ALA A 189 8.23 25.90 -17.27
C ALA A 189 7.17 24.79 -17.45
N LEU A 190 7.17 24.09 -18.58
CA LEU A 190 6.27 22.96 -18.83
C LEU A 190 6.52 21.79 -17.86
N ASN A 191 7.78 21.45 -17.58
CA ASN A 191 8.12 20.41 -16.61
C ASN A 191 7.68 20.76 -15.18
N HIS A 192 7.83 22.03 -14.80
CA HIS A 192 7.36 22.55 -13.51
C HIS A 192 5.83 22.54 -13.42
N GLN A 193 5.13 23.01 -14.47
CA GLN A 193 3.67 22.94 -14.55
C GLN A 193 3.15 21.49 -14.54
N CYS A 194 3.85 20.56 -15.17
CA CYS A 194 3.56 19.13 -15.05
C CYS A 194 3.63 18.68 -13.58
N THR A 195 4.68 19.07 -12.86
CA THR A 195 4.88 18.71 -11.45
C THR A 195 3.80 19.33 -10.56
N LEU A 196 3.46 20.60 -10.76
CA LEU A 196 2.39 21.28 -10.03
C LEU A 196 1.02 20.66 -10.29
N ALA A 197 0.67 20.41 -11.56
CA ALA A 197 -0.58 19.76 -11.92
C ALA A 197 -0.67 18.35 -11.30
N ARG A 198 0.44 17.60 -11.26
CA ARG A 198 0.51 16.29 -10.58
C ARG A 198 0.31 16.42 -9.07
N SER A 199 0.93 17.41 -8.43
CA SER A 199 0.74 17.68 -7.00
C SER A 199 -0.68 18.12 -6.65
N LEU A 200 -1.38 18.80 -7.56
CA LEU A 200 -2.78 19.21 -7.43
C LEU A 200 -3.78 18.09 -7.80
N GLY A 201 -3.32 16.91 -8.20
CA GLY A 201 -4.19 15.81 -8.67
C GLY A 201 -4.80 16.04 -10.07
N GLN A 202 -4.37 17.07 -10.80
CA GLN A 202 -4.81 17.40 -12.16
C GLN A 202 -4.03 16.55 -13.20
N LEU A 203 -4.20 15.24 -13.13
CA LEU A 203 -3.37 14.26 -13.84
C LEU A 203 -3.44 14.39 -15.36
N GLU A 204 -4.62 14.62 -15.94
CA GLU A 204 -4.76 14.83 -17.38
C GLU A 204 -3.98 16.06 -17.87
N GLN A 205 -4.02 17.15 -17.11
CA GLN A 205 -3.30 18.37 -17.44
C GLN A 205 -1.79 18.16 -17.28
N SER A 206 -1.36 17.43 -16.25
CA SER A 206 0.03 17.03 -16.06
C SER A 206 0.56 16.23 -17.26
N ILE A 207 -0.23 15.28 -17.77
CA ILE A 207 0.10 14.50 -18.99
C ILE A 207 0.23 15.41 -20.21
N LYS A 208 -0.65 16.41 -20.38
CA LYS A 208 -0.54 17.38 -21.49
C LYS A 208 0.77 18.18 -21.42
N TYR A 209 1.09 18.75 -20.26
CA TYR A 209 2.30 19.55 -20.09
C TYR A 209 3.59 18.74 -20.31
N ILE A 210 3.67 17.51 -19.79
CA ILE A 210 4.88 16.70 -19.95
C ILE A 210 5.05 16.20 -21.39
N ASN A 211 3.96 15.87 -22.10
CA ASN A 211 4.01 15.52 -23.51
C ASN A 211 4.53 16.69 -24.36
N GLU A 212 4.04 17.91 -24.09
CA GLU A 212 4.51 19.12 -24.75
C GLU A 212 6.01 19.36 -24.47
N ALA A 213 6.44 19.22 -23.22
CA ALA A 213 7.86 19.36 -22.84
C ALA A 213 8.76 18.35 -23.58
N VAL A 214 8.31 17.10 -23.71
CA VAL A 214 9.03 16.04 -24.45
C VAL A 214 9.11 16.36 -25.94
N ILE A 215 8.02 16.87 -26.55
CA ILE A 215 8.05 17.28 -27.98
C ILE A 215 9.02 18.44 -28.19
N PHE A 216 9.03 19.42 -27.30
CA PHE A 216 10.00 20.52 -27.37
C PHE A 216 11.44 20.03 -27.20
N SER A 217 11.71 19.11 -26.27
CA SER A 217 13.08 18.61 -26.07
C SER A 217 13.63 17.86 -27.28
N PHE A 218 12.79 17.20 -28.09
CA PHE A 218 13.18 16.67 -29.39
C PHE A 218 13.48 17.79 -30.40
N SER A 219 12.63 18.81 -30.45
CA SER A 219 12.78 19.95 -31.38
C SER A 219 14.07 20.76 -31.13
N PHE A 220 14.53 20.81 -29.88
CA PHE A 220 15.78 21.45 -29.48
C PHE A 220 16.99 20.50 -29.45
N PHE A 221 16.84 19.22 -29.81
CA PHE A 221 17.91 18.21 -29.73
C PHE A 221 18.56 18.10 -28.35
N ASN A 222 17.81 18.33 -27.27
CA ASN A 222 18.34 18.27 -25.91
C ASN A 222 18.35 16.84 -25.38
N GLN A 223 19.42 16.11 -25.68
CA GLN A 223 19.56 14.72 -25.25
C GLN A 223 19.69 14.59 -23.73
N LYS A 224 20.21 15.61 -23.02
CA LYS A 224 20.41 15.55 -21.56
C LYS A 224 19.12 15.74 -20.76
N ILE A 225 18.18 16.56 -21.22
CA ILE A 225 16.91 16.78 -20.51
C ILE A 225 15.87 15.70 -20.82
N GLN A 226 16.00 15.00 -21.94
CA GLN A 226 15.06 13.96 -22.37
C GLN A 226 14.86 12.85 -21.31
N PRO A 227 15.91 12.26 -20.72
CA PRO A 227 15.77 11.27 -19.65
C PRO A 227 14.98 11.80 -18.45
N ILE A 228 15.21 13.06 -18.06
CA ILE A 228 14.53 13.70 -16.93
C ILE A 228 13.04 13.88 -17.22
N LEU A 229 12.69 14.35 -18.41
CA LEU A 229 11.29 14.54 -18.81
C LEU A 229 10.56 13.21 -18.94
N LEU A 230 11.20 12.19 -19.52
CA LEU A 230 10.63 10.84 -19.62
C LEU A 230 10.45 10.21 -18.23
N ASN A 231 11.41 10.41 -17.31
CA ASN A 231 11.26 9.99 -15.92
C ASN A 231 10.04 10.66 -15.26
N ASN A 232 9.89 11.97 -15.42
CA ASN A 232 8.74 12.70 -14.87
C ASN A 232 7.41 12.27 -15.51
N MET A 233 7.41 11.97 -16.80
CA MET A 233 6.26 11.39 -17.50
C MET A 233 5.89 10.01 -16.92
N GLY A 234 6.89 9.17 -16.65
CA GLY A 234 6.71 7.89 -15.96
C GLY A 234 6.09 8.06 -14.57
N LEU A 235 6.57 9.01 -13.77
CA LEU A 235 6.00 9.35 -12.46
C LEU A 235 4.55 9.87 -12.56
N THR A 236 4.24 10.67 -13.59
CA THR A 236 2.87 11.12 -13.86
C THR A 236 1.96 9.94 -14.20
N PHE A 237 2.44 8.98 -14.99
CA PHE A 237 1.69 7.75 -15.27
C PHE A 237 1.50 6.87 -14.04
N ILE A 238 2.51 6.73 -13.16
CA ILE A 238 2.35 6.06 -11.86
C ILE A 238 1.22 6.71 -11.07
N LYS A 239 1.24 8.05 -10.93
CA LYS A 239 0.20 8.77 -10.17
C LYS A 239 -1.18 8.66 -10.80
N ALA A 240 -1.26 8.48 -12.11
CA ALA A 240 -2.50 8.22 -12.83
C ALA A 240 -2.91 6.73 -12.90
N GLY A 241 -2.17 5.83 -12.26
CA GLY A 241 -2.44 4.38 -12.28
C GLY A 241 -2.06 3.67 -13.59
N TYR A 242 -1.46 4.35 -14.56
CA TYR A 242 -1.06 3.78 -15.85
C TYR A 242 0.32 3.11 -15.79
N TYR A 243 0.46 2.07 -14.98
CA TYR A 243 1.77 1.49 -14.66
C TYR A 243 2.51 0.85 -15.84
N GLN A 244 1.84 0.21 -16.81
CA GLN A 244 2.53 -0.33 -17.99
C GLN A 244 3.04 0.79 -18.91
N LYS A 245 2.32 1.91 -19.00
CA LYS A 245 2.82 3.10 -19.71
C LYS A 245 4.01 3.69 -18.96
N ALA A 246 3.96 3.74 -17.62
CA ALA A 246 5.06 4.18 -16.80
C ALA A 246 6.32 3.33 -17.03
N GLU A 247 6.20 1.99 -17.00
CA GLU A 247 7.31 1.07 -17.23
C GLU A 247 7.97 1.30 -18.59
N ARG A 248 7.17 1.32 -19.67
CA ARG A 248 7.68 1.59 -21.02
C ARG A 248 8.38 2.94 -21.10
N THR A 249 7.88 3.94 -20.37
CA THR A 249 8.45 5.29 -20.35
C THR A 249 9.75 5.34 -19.56
N PHE A 250 9.84 4.68 -18.40
CA PHE A 250 11.09 4.58 -17.64
C PHE A 250 12.17 3.80 -18.40
N ARG A 251 11.82 2.71 -19.09
CA ARG A 251 12.78 1.99 -19.94
C ARG A 251 13.30 2.86 -21.08
N LYS A 252 12.45 3.68 -21.70
CA LYS A 252 12.89 4.70 -22.68
C LYS A 252 13.79 5.76 -22.05
N ALA A 253 13.46 6.23 -20.84
CA ALA A 253 14.28 7.17 -20.10
C ALA A 253 15.67 6.59 -19.81
N LEU A 254 15.74 5.31 -19.44
CA LEU A 254 16.98 4.61 -19.15
C LEU A 254 17.88 4.51 -20.38
N VAL A 255 17.32 4.10 -21.53
CA VAL A 255 18.04 4.10 -22.81
C VAL A 255 18.54 5.49 -23.17
N ALA A 256 17.72 6.53 -23.02
CA ALA A 256 18.15 7.91 -23.27
C ALA A 256 19.24 8.39 -22.29
N SER A 257 19.31 7.81 -21.08
CA SER A 257 20.31 8.18 -20.06
C SER A 257 21.66 7.51 -20.26
N ASP A 258 21.75 6.44 -21.05
CA ASP A 258 23.01 5.75 -21.31
C ASP A 258 23.99 6.61 -22.13
N ASP A 259 23.47 7.54 -22.93
CA ASP A 259 24.27 8.43 -23.79
C ASP A 259 24.79 9.69 -23.07
N THR A 260 24.35 9.97 -21.83
CA THR A 260 24.58 11.28 -21.18
C THR A 260 25.65 11.29 -20.09
N PHE A 261 26.19 10.12 -19.68
CA PHE A 261 27.09 9.94 -18.53
C PHE A 261 26.58 10.56 -17.22
N ASP A 262 25.28 10.80 -17.10
CA ASP A 262 24.64 11.34 -15.90
C ASP A 262 24.16 10.21 -14.98
N PHE A 263 25.07 9.77 -14.10
CA PHE A 263 24.78 8.71 -13.13
C PHE A 263 23.67 9.07 -12.15
N LYS A 264 23.46 10.35 -11.84
CA LYS A 264 22.40 10.79 -10.91
C LYS A 264 21.03 10.60 -11.55
N THR A 265 20.86 11.08 -12.79
CA THR A 265 19.62 10.89 -13.55
C THR A 265 19.37 9.40 -13.81
N LYS A 266 20.39 8.65 -14.24
CA LYS A 266 20.28 7.20 -14.47
C LYS A 266 19.84 6.44 -13.20
N THR A 267 20.46 6.70 -12.06
CA THR A 267 20.08 6.02 -10.80
C THR A 267 18.69 6.41 -10.30
N THR A 268 18.24 7.64 -10.57
CA THR A 268 16.87 8.06 -10.27
C THR A 268 15.85 7.32 -11.14
N ILE A 269 16.12 7.16 -12.44
CA ILE A 269 15.27 6.38 -13.35
C ILE A 269 15.23 4.91 -12.90
N LEU A 270 16.38 4.31 -12.60
CA LEU A 270 16.46 2.94 -12.09
C LEU A 270 15.67 2.77 -10.79
N THR A 271 15.74 3.75 -9.88
CA THR A 271 15.01 3.71 -8.61
C THR A 271 13.50 3.69 -8.86
N ASN A 272 13.00 4.59 -9.71
CA ASN A 272 11.57 4.67 -10.02
C ASN A 272 11.07 3.41 -10.77
N LEU A 273 11.88 2.86 -11.68
CA LEU A 273 11.56 1.61 -12.36
C LEU A 273 11.54 0.44 -11.37
N ALA A 274 12.52 0.34 -10.48
CA ALA A 274 12.58 -0.72 -9.48
C ALA A 274 11.40 -0.65 -8.50
N GLU A 275 11.03 0.54 -8.04
CA GLU A 275 9.84 0.73 -7.19
C GLU A 275 8.56 0.34 -7.94
N LEU A 276 8.43 0.69 -9.21
CA LEU A 276 7.32 0.26 -10.05
C LEU A 276 7.22 -1.27 -10.15
N GLN A 277 8.34 -1.96 -10.35
CA GLN A 277 8.36 -3.43 -10.38
C GLN A 277 7.99 -4.03 -9.02
N SER A 278 8.42 -3.41 -7.91
CA SER A 278 8.01 -3.83 -6.56
C SER A 278 6.50 -3.65 -6.34
N ILE A 279 5.90 -2.54 -6.80
CA ILE A 279 4.45 -2.30 -6.73
C ILE A 279 3.69 -3.38 -7.52
N ARG A 280 4.18 -3.78 -8.69
CA ARG A 280 3.57 -4.82 -9.53
C ARG A 280 3.83 -6.25 -9.05
N GLY A 281 4.66 -6.44 -8.02
CA GLY A 281 5.00 -7.75 -7.48
C GLY A 281 6.18 -8.44 -8.18
N ALA A 282 6.82 -7.82 -9.18
CA ALA A 282 8.03 -8.31 -9.83
C ALA A 282 9.27 -8.08 -8.95
N LEU A 283 9.30 -8.72 -7.77
CA LEU A 283 10.28 -8.49 -6.71
C LEU A 283 11.71 -8.85 -7.13
N THR A 284 11.88 -9.91 -7.93
CA THR A 284 13.21 -10.34 -8.41
C THR A 284 13.84 -9.28 -9.32
N GLU A 285 13.08 -8.77 -10.30
CA GLU A 285 13.56 -7.71 -11.19
C GLU A 285 13.85 -6.42 -10.41
N SER A 286 12.96 -6.06 -9.47
CA SER A 286 13.16 -4.91 -8.58
C SER A 286 14.47 -5.04 -7.78
N GLU A 287 14.75 -6.22 -7.22
CA GLU A 287 15.99 -6.50 -6.48
C GLU A 287 17.23 -6.37 -7.37
N GLU A 288 17.18 -6.87 -8.60
CA GLU A 288 18.28 -6.75 -9.57
C GLU A 288 18.59 -5.29 -9.93
N LEU A 289 17.56 -4.47 -10.16
CA LEU A 289 17.70 -3.05 -10.44
C LEU A 289 18.32 -2.29 -9.25
N PHE A 290 17.91 -2.58 -8.01
CA PHE A 290 18.54 -1.97 -6.83
C PHE A 290 19.99 -2.43 -6.63
N ARG A 291 20.31 -3.69 -6.97
CA ARG A 291 21.70 -4.16 -6.97
C ARG A 291 22.54 -3.46 -8.04
N GLU A 292 21.97 -3.13 -9.20
CA GLU A 292 22.62 -2.31 -10.22
C GLU A 292 22.91 -0.89 -9.70
N ILE A 293 21.93 -0.23 -9.08
CA ILE A 293 22.12 1.07 -8.43
C ILE A 293 23.25 1.00 -7.41
N LEU A 294 23.30 -0.04 -6.57
CA LEU A 294 24.37 -0.24 -5.59
C LEU A 294 25.75 -0.43 -6.23
N LYS A 295 25.85 -0.93 -7.47
CA LYS A 295 27.13 -0.99 -8.20
C LYS A 295 27.56 0.40 -8.68
N ILE A 296 26.63 1.20 -9.18
CA ILE A 296 26.90 2.58 -9.64
C ILE A 296 27.36 3.46 -8.47
N VAL A 297 26.59 3.51 -7.38
CA VAL A 297 26.89 4.39 -6.23
C VAL A 297 28.16 3.97 -5.47
N ARG A 298 28.66 2.74 -5.64
CA ARG A 298 29.98 2.33 -5.10
C ARG A 298 31.14 3.00 -5.85
N GLN A 299 30.93 3.36 -7.11
CA GLN A 299 31.92 4.03 -7.94
C GLN A 299 31.80 5.57 -7.85
N GLU A 300 30.69 6.08 -7.33
CA GLU A 300 30.35 7.51 -7.29
C GLU A 300 30.13 8.01 -5.84
N PRO A 301 31.17 8.56 -5.18
CA PRO A 301 31.08 9.02 -3.78
C PRO A 301 30.04 10.12 -3.52
N SER A 302 29.64 10.85 -4.56
CA SER A 302 28.61 11.91 -4.50
C SER A 302 27.19 11.35 -4.32
N LEU A 303 26.96 10.06 -4.60
CA LEU A 303 25.62 9.43 -4.61
C LEU A 303 25.29 8.64 -3.33
N LYS A 304 25.85 9.02 -2.18
CA LYS A 304 25.58 8.34 -0.88
C LYS A 304 24.11 8.37 -0.46
N GLN A 305 23.37 9.43 -0.81
CA GLN A 305 21.93 9.50 -0.55
C GLN A 305 21.18 8.41 -1.33
N THR A 306 21.52 8.23 -2.61
CA THR A 306 20.97 7.17 -3.47
C THR A 306 21.29 5.78 -2.91
N GLN A 307 22.48 5.58 -2.34
CA GLN A 307 22.84 4.33 -1.66
C GLN A 307 21.90 4.03 -0.49
N ALA A 308 21.58 5.02 0.34
CA ALA A 308 20.64 4.84 1.45
C ALA A 308 19.24 4.45 0.95
N ILE A 309 18.72 5.17 -0.05
CA ILE A 309 17.41 4.88 -0.64
C ILE A 309 17.37 3.46 -1.24
N ALA A 310 18.43 3.03 -1.91
CA ALA A 310 18.52 1.67 -2.46
C ALA A 310 18.48 0.59 -1.34
N LEU A 311 19.17 0.83 -0.22
CA LEU A 311 19.14 -0.07 0.94
C LEU A 311 17.74 -0.13 1.57
N MET A 312 17.08 1.01 1.76
CA MET A 312 15.70 1.06 2.25
C MET A 312 14.76 0.23 1.37
N ASN A 313 14.84 0.39 0.05
CA ASN A 313 13.98 -0.34 -0.88
C ASN A 313 14.31 -1.83 -0.96
N LEU A 314 15.58 -2.24 -0.83
CA LEU A 314 15.94 -3.66 -0.64
C LEU A 314 15.36 -4.23 0.67
N GLY A 315 15.27 -3.40 1.71
CA GLY A 315 14.53 -3.72 2.94
C GLY A 315 13.04 -3.98 2.66
N LYS A 316 12.38 -3.10 1.89
CA LYS A 316 10.98 -3.26 1.47
C LYS A 316 10.76 -4.54 0.65
N ILE A 317 11.63 -4.83 -0.31
CA ILE A 317 11.58 -6.05 -1.12
C ILE A 317 11.79 -7.30 -0.25
N SER A 318 12.74 -7.25 0.68
CA SER A 318 12.98 -8.35 1.63
C SER A 318 11.78 -8.57 2.55
N LEU A 319 11.12 -7.50 2.99
CA LEU A 319 9.90 -7.56 3.78
C LEU A 319 8.74 -8.19 2.98
N GLN A 320 8.53 -7.76 1.74
CA GLN A 320 7.53 -8.35 0.84
C GLN A 320 7.83 -9.83 0.53
N SER A 321 9.09 -10.19 0.38
CA SER A 321 9.55 -11.57 0.18
C SER A 321 9.58 -12.41 1.47
N ARG A 322 9.02 -11.92 2.57
CA ARG A 322 9.02 -12.55 3.91
C ARG A 322 10.40 -12.89 4.49
N LYS A 323 11.47 -12.26 3.98
CA LYS A 323 12.86 -12.39 4.46
C LYS A 323 13.12 -11.39 5.60
N TYR A 324 12.37 -11.50 6.70
CA TYR A 324 12.33 -10.47 7.75
C TYR A 324 13.69 -10.13 8.40
N PRO A 325 14.58 -11.09 8.74
CA PRO A 325 15.89 -10.75 9.29
C PRO A 325 16.78 -9.98 8.31
N GLN A 326 16.67 -10.27 7.01
CA GLN A 326 17.39 -9.54 5.97
C GLN A 326 16.82 -8.12 5.80
N ALA A 327 15.50 -7.99 5.81
CA ALA A 327 14.82 -6.69 5.77
C ALA A 327 15.29 -5.77 6.91
N ALA A 328 15.33 -6.29 8.15
CA ALA A 328 15.79 -5.54 9.32
C ALA A 328 17.22 -4.99 9.13
N LYS A 329 18.16 -5.82 8.65
CA LYS A 329 19.55 -5.39 8.37
C LYS A 329 19.63 -4.29 7.31
N HIS A 330 18.84 -4.40 6.25
CA HIS A 330 18.80 -3.38 5.20
C HIS A 330 18.24 -2.05 5.72
N PHE A 331 17.15 -2.08 6.49
CA PHE A 331 16.60 -0.89 7.12
C PHE A 331 17.54 -0.24 8.12
N GLU A 332 18.21 -1.04 8.97
CA GLU A 332 19.21 -0.55 9.92
C GLU A 332 20.38 0.15 9.21
N SER A 333 20.94 -0.49 8.17
CA SER A 333 22.05 0.07 7.39
C SER A 333 21.64 1.37 6.69
N SER A 334 20.41 1.42 6.15
CA SER A 334 19.87 2.62 5.52
C SER A 334 19.63 3.75 6.53
N LEU A 335 19.10 3.43 7.72
CA LEU A 335 18.85 4.42 8.76
C LEU A 335 20.14 5.09 9.21
N GLN A 336 21.18 4.30 9.50
CA GLN A 336 22.50 4.80 9.90
C GLN A 336 23.09 5.75 8.84
N LEU A 337 22.97 5.38 7.55
CA LEU A 337 23.47 6.20 6.46
C LEU A 337 22.66 7.50 6.31
N MET A 338 21.32 7.45 6.33
CA MET A 338 20.47 8.64 6.25
C MET A 338 20.73 9.61 7.42
N GLU A 339 20.88 9.09 8.64
CA GLU A 339 21.21 9.90 9.83
C GLU A 339 22.58 10.57 9.69
N SER A 340 23.60 9.85 9.21
CA SER A 340 24.93 10.41 8.97
C SER A 340 24.95 11.52 7.92
N LEU A 341 24.05 11.44 6.94
CA LEU A 341 23.89 12.43 5.87
C LEU A 341 22.93 13.57 6.25
N LYS A 342 22.36 13.57 7.46
CA LYS A 342 21.28 14.47 7.89
C LYS A 342 20.09 14.51 6.92
N HIS A 343 19.84 13.40 6.22
CA HIS A 343 18.76 13.29 5.25
C HIS A 343 17.47 12.89 5.94
N GLN A 344 16.70 13.86 6.44
CA GLN A 344 15.54 13.60 7.28
C GLN A 344 14.27 13.24 6.49
N LYS A 345 14.20 13.59 5.21
CA LYS A 345 12.96 13.55 4.41
C LYS A 345 12.36 12.15 4.28
N ASP A 346 13.20 11.12 4.13
CA ASP A 346 12.76 9.73 3.88
C ASP A 346 12.79 8.85 5.14
N ILE A 347 13.29 9.39 6.27
CA ILE A 347 13.37 8.65 7.55
C ILE A 347 11.99 8.17 8.02
N PRO A 348 10.89 8.96 7.96
CA PRO A 348 9.58 8.48 8.39
C PRO A 348 9.10 7.23 7.63
N GLU A 349 9.32 7.17 6.31
CA GLU A 349 8.97 6.00 5.51
C GLU A 349 9.80 4.78 5.92
N LEU A 350 11.11 4.97 6.05
CA LEU A 350 12.02 3.92 6.49
C LEU A 350 11.59 3.34 7.85
N LEU A 351 11.34 4.20 8.83
CA LEU A 351 10.96 3.81 10.18
C LEU A 351 9.63 3.06 10.19
N ALA A 352 8.65 3.46 9.38
CA ALA A 352 7.37 2.78 9.26
C ALA A 352 7.52 1.33 8.75
N PHE A 353 8.33 1.12 7.71
CA PHE A 353 8.60 -0.23 7.20
C PHE A 353 9.50 -1.06 8.12
N TYR A 354 10.45 -0.41 8.78
CA TYR A 354 11.30 -1.10 9.75
C TYR A 354 10.49 -1.57 10.96
N ALA A 355 9.58 -0.73 11.48
CA ALA A 355 8.65 -1.10 12.53
C ALA A 355 7.79 -2.31 12.15
N ARG A 356 7.22 -2.34 10.94
CA ARG A 356 6.48 -3.53 10.45
C ARG A 356 7.32 -4.80 10.51
N THR A 357 8.59 -4.70 10.13
CA THR A 357 9.54 -5.83 10.15
C THR A 357 9.79 -6.31 11.58
N LEU A 358 10.01 -5.38 12.51
CA LEU A 358 10.24 -5.70 13.92
C LEU A 358 9.00 -6.27 14.60
N ALA A 359 7.80 -5.77 14.27
CA ALA A 359 6.54 -6.33 14.75
C ALA A 359 6.36 -7.80 14.32
N VAL A 360 6.69 -8.14 13.07
CA VAL A 360 6.66 -9.53 12.59
C VAL A 360 7.69 -10.40 13.31
N LEU A 361 8.86 -9.85 13.61
CA LEU A 361 9.90 -10.50 14.42
C LEU A 361 9.56 -10.53 15.93
N LYS A 362 8.37 -10.06 16.34
CA LYS A 362 7.89 -9.96 17.73
C LYS A 362 8.72 -9.04 18.62
N ASN A 363 9.51 -8.14 18.04
CA ASN A 363 10.19 -7.09 18.77
C ASN A 363 9.26 -5.86 18.87
N PHE A 364 8.25 -5.98 19.74
CA PHE A 364 7.16 -5.01 19.84
C PHE A 364 7.59 -3.67 20.44
N GLU A 365 8.46 -3.68 21.44
CA GLU A 365 8.94 -2.47 22.12
C GLU A 365 9.63 -1.52 21.13
N THR A 366 10.65 -2.00 20.42
CA THR A 366 11.34 -1.19 19.41
C THR A 366 10.45 -0.83 18.23
N SER A 367 9.52 -1.72 17.82
CA SER A 367 8.55 -1.39 16.77
C SER A 367 7.69 -0.18 17.14
N GLU A 368 7.19 -0.12 18.37
CA GLU A 368 6.38 1.00 18.86
C GLU A 368 7.18 2.30 18.92
N GLU A 369 8.43 2.24 19.41
CA GLU A 369 9.35 3.38 19.42
C GLU A 369 9.58 3.95 18.01
N LEU A 370 9.83 3.09 17.01
CA LEU A 370 10.05 3.52 15.63
C LEU A 370 8.79 4.14 15.01
N ILE A 371 7.60 3.62 15.31
CA ILE A 371 6.33 4.22 14.86
C ILE A 371 6.16 5.62 15.45
N ASN A 372 6.39 5.78 16.76
CA ASN A 372 6.27 7.08 17.42
C ASN A 372 7.30 8.07 16.88
N ARG A 373 8.54 7.63 16.68
CA ARG A 373 9.60 8.42 16.06
C ARG A 373 9.24 8.85 14.64
N ALA A 374 8.66 7.95 13.83
CA ALA A 374 8.21 8.27 12.48
C ALA A 374 7.13 9.37 12.49
N LYS A 375 6.16 9.30 13.41
CA LYS A 375 5.13 10.33 13.60
C LYS A 375 5.76 11.67 13.96
N THR A 376 6.65 11.70 14.95
CA THR A 376 7.29 12.95 15.40
C THR A 376 8.06 13.64 14.29
N ILE A 377 8.88 12.89 13.53
CA ILE A 377 9.65 13.44 12.41
C ILE A 377 8.73 13.89 11.27
N ALA A 378 7.72 13.08 10.92
CA ALA A 378 6.75 13.47 9.89
C ALA A 378 6.02 14.78 10.27
N SER A 379 5.59 14.92 11.52
CA SER A 379 4.95 16.14 12.01
C SER A 379 5.90 17.34 12.03
N SER A 380 7.16 17.17 12.45
CA SER A 380 8.13 18.28 12.46
C SER A 380 8.51 18.77 11.06
N LEU A 381 8.41 17.88 10.06
CA LEU A 381 8.67 18.19 8.65
C LEU A 381 7.40 18.62 7.88
N GLY A 382 6.23 18.67 8.54
CA GLY A 382 4.95 18.96 7.88
C GLY A 382 4.55 17.91 6.82
N GLN A 383 5.05 16.68 6.92
CA GLN A 383 4.84 15.61 5.96
C GLN A 383 3.56 14.80 6.25
N ASP A 384 2.42 15.48 6.22
CA ASP A 384 1.10 14.86 6.39
C ASP A 384 0.83 13.73 5.40
N SER A 385 1.48 13.77 4.22
CA SER A 385 1.42 12.72 3.19
C SER A 385 1.98 11.36 3.64
N MET A 386 2.81 11.31 4.68
CA MET A 386 3.37 10.07 5.24
C MET A 386 2.45 9.41 6.26
N LEU A 387 1.48 10.14 6.83
CA LEU A 387 0.61 9.66 7.89
C LEU A 387 -0.16 8.37 7.54
N PRO A 388 -0.72 8.19 6.32
CA PRO A 388 -1.41 6.94 6.00
C PRO A 388 -0.51 5.71 6.08
N LEU A 389 0.76 5.82 5.66
CA LEU A 389 1.72 4.71 5.76
C LEU A 389 2.04 4.41 7.23
N ILE A 390 2.21 5.45 8.05
CA ILE A 390 2.54 5.31 9.47
C ILE A 390 1.37 4.68 10.24
N TYR A 391 0.14 5.16 10.05
CA TYR A 391 -1.07 4.56 10.65
C TYR A 391 -1.30 3.13 10.18
N LEU A 392 -1.01 2.83 8.92
CA LEU A 392 -1.09 1.46 8.42
C LEU A 392 -0.06 0.54 9.11
N SER A 393 1.14 1.05 9.38
CA SER A 393 2.18 0.32 10.12
C SER A 393 1.81 0.10 11.58
N GLU A 394 1.18 1.11 12.19
CA GLU A 394 0.62 1.05 13.54
C GLU A 394 -0.52 0.02 13.65
N GLY A 395 -1.43 -0.02 12.67
CA GLY A 395 -2.48 -1.05 12.61
C GLY A 395 -1.91 -2.45 12.48
N ILE A 396 -0.86 -2.64 11.67
CA ILE A 396 -0.14 -3.93 11.56
C ILE A 396 0.53 -4.29 12.90
N PHE A 397 1.15 -3.33 13.57
CA PHE A 397 1.75 -3.52 14.88
C PHE A 397 0.72 -4.00 15.92
N TYR A 398 -0.39 -3.27 16.09
CA TYR A 398 -1.44 -3.66 17.04
C TYR A 398 -2.07 -5.01 16.68
N ARG A 399 -2.32 -5.27 15.38
CA ARG A 399 -2.81 -6.58 14.92
C ARG A 399 -1.93 -7.74 15.39
N LEU A 400 -0.61 -7.56 15.39
CA LEU A 400 0.35 -8.58 15.78
C LEU A 400 0.62 -8.65 17.29
N SER A 401 0.50 -7.53 18.00
CA SER A 401 0.81 -7.43 19.44
C SER A 401 -0.41 -7.67 20.34
N THR A 402 -1.55 -7.05 20.02
CA THR A 402 -2.79 -7.09 20.81
C THR A 402 -3.88 -7.92 20.15
N GLY A 403 -3.80 -8.12 18.83
CA GLY A 403 -4.69 -8.97 18.06
C GLY A 403 -5.60 -8.21 17.10
N LEU A 404 -6.21 -8.95 16.18
CA LEU A 404 -7.01 -8.39 15.08
C LEU A 404 -8.26 -7.61 15.54
N LYS A 405 -8.81 -7.94 16.71
CA LYS A 405 -10.03 -7.36 17.28
C LYS A 405 -9.78 -6.24 18.28
N ASP A 406 -8.53 -5.88 18.51
CA ASP A 406 -8.21 -4.76 19.40
C ASP A 406 -8.71 -3.44 18.81
N ASN A 407 -9.31 -2.58 19.64
CA ASN A 407 -9.87 -1.31 19.16
C ASN A 407 -8.80 -0.45 18.49
N LYS A 408 -7.55 -0.50 18.98
CA LYS A 408 -6.44 0.27 18.41
C LYS A 408 -6.05 -0.25 17.01
N THR A 409 -6.19 -1.55 16.75
CA THR A 409 -5.98 -2.14 15.42
C THR A 409 -6.96 -1.53 14.42
N ILE A 410 -8.25 -1.56 14.75
CA ILE A 410 -9.33 -1.05 13.88
C ILE A 410 -9.17 0.45 13.66
N GLU A 411 -9.02 1.21 14.75
CA GLU A 411 -8.86 2.68 14.71
C GLU A 411 -7.66 3.10 13.83
N SER A 412 -6.54 2.39 13.92
CA SER A 412 -5.34 2.69 13.13
C SER A 412 -5.56 2.45 11.63
N PHE A 413 -6.24 1.36 11.26
CA PHE A 413 -6.56 1.09 9.85
C PHE A 413 -7.62 2.06 9.30
N GLU A 414 -8.61 2.47 10.11
CA GLU A 414 -9.58 3.49 9.72
C GLU A 414 -8.93 4.85 9.50
N LYS A 415 -8.03 5.28 10.40
CA LYS A 415 -7.22 6.49 10.24
C LYS A 415 -6.36 6.44 8.98
N ALA A 416 -5.71 5.30 8.72
CA ALA A 416 -4.93 5.09 7.50
C ALA A 416 -5.79 5.22 6.24
N TYR A 417 -6.96 4.58 6.23
CA TYR A 417 -7.89 4.63 5.10
C TYR A 417 -8.43 6.04 4.84
N GLN A 418 -8.94 6.72 5.87
CA GLN A 418 -9.52 8.06 5.76
C GLN A 418 -8.48 9.07 5.23
N LYS A 419 -7.31 9.13 5.87
CA LYS A 419 -6.24 10.05 5.46
C LYS A 419 -5.71 9.73 4.07
N ALA A 420 -5.56 8.45 3.71
CA ALA A 420 -5.17 8.07 2.35
C ALA A 420 -6.21 8.51 1.31
N HIS A 421 -7.50 8.34 1.63
CA HIS A 421 -8.59 8.70 0.74
C HIS A 421 -8.68 10.22 0.51
N GLU A 422 -8.57 11.02 1.58
CA GLU A 422 -8.49 12.48 1.52
C GLU A 422 -7.32 12.96 0.65
N GLN A 423 -6.19 12.25 0.70
CA GLN A 423 -4.98 12.58 -0.06
C GLN A 423 -5.00 12.05 -1.51
N GLY A 424 -6.03 11.31 -1.93
CA GLY A 424 -6.03 10.62 -3.22
C GLY A 424 -4.91 9.57 -3.35
N ASN A 425 -4.40 9.03 -2.23
CA ASN A 425 -3.35 8.01 -2.24
C ASN A 425 -3.96 6.63 -2.49
N HIS A 426 -4.23 6.32 -3.76
CA HIS A 426 -4.88 5.09 -4.18
C HIS A 426 -4.26 3.84 -3.55
N LEU A 427 -2.92 3.68 -3.58
CA LEU A 427 -2.25 2.50 -3.03
C LEU A 427 -2.51 2.31 -1.53
N ARG A 428 -2.42 3.37 -0.73
CA ARG A 428 -2.65 3.26 0.72
C ARG A 428 -4.13 3.13 1.07
N THR A 429 -5.02 3.74 0.28
CA THR A 429 -6.47 3.51 0.39
C THR A 429 -6.79 2.04 0.15
N LEU A 430 -6.21 1.44 -0.89
CA LEU A 430 -6.35 0.02 -1.23
C LEU A 430 -5.88 -0.87 -0.09
N GLU A 431 -4.62 -0.75 0.34
CA GLU A 431 -4.05 -1.59 1.39
C GLU A 431 -4.88 -1.50 2.69
N SER A 432 -5.25 -0.29 3.11
CA SER A 432 -6.03 -0.08 4.33
C SER A 432 -7.43 -0.68 4.21
N ALA A 433 -8.10 -0.52 3.06
CA ALA A 433 -9.40 -1.14 2.80
C ALA A 433 -9.35 -2.67 2.88
N MET A 434 -8.25 -3.29 2.41
CA MET A 434 -8.09 -4.75 2.48
C MET A 434 -7.92 -5.25 3.92
N TYR A 435 -7.16 -4.53 4.76
CA TYR A 435 -7.07 -4.87 6.18
C TYR A 435 -8.41 -4.69 6.90
N LEU A 436 -9.15 -3.61 6.60
CA LEU A 436 -10.51 -3.42 7.14
C LEU A 436 -11.46 -4.53 6.68
N ALA A 437 -11.42 -4.90 5.41
CA ALA A 437 -12.22 -6.01 4.89
C ALA A 437 -11.88 -7.33 5.61
N GLU A 438 -10.60 -7.64 5.81
CA GLU A 438 -10.15 -8.81 6.58
C GLU A 438 -10.70 -8.77 8.02
N ILE A 439 -10.67 -7.61 8.67
CA ILE A 439 -11.23 -7.41 10.01
C ILE A 439 -12.74 -7.67 10.02
N TYR A 440 -13.51 -7.11 9.09
CA TYR A 440 -14.97 -7.31 9.02
C TYR A 440 -15.37 -8.74 8.66
N LEU A 441 -14.50 -9.48 7.96
CA LEU A 441 -14.66 -10.92 7.73
C LEU A 441 -14.30 -11.75 8.96
N SER A 442 -13.46 -11.23 9.85
CA SER A 442 -13.03 -11.92 11.07
C SER A 442 -14.02 -11.68 12.23
N GLY A 443 -14.80 -12.70 12.61
CA GLY A 443 -15.72 -12.57 13.75
C GLY A 443 -16.74 -13.70 13.89
N GLU A 444 -17.43 -13.76 15.04
CA GLU A 444 -18.55 -14.69 15.26
C GLU A 444 -19.81 -14.32 14.46
N LYS A 445 -19.91 -13.05 14.04
CA LYS A 445 -20.90 -12.52 13.10
C LYS A 445 -20.18 -11.64 12.07
N PRO A 446 -19.65 -12.22 10.97
CA PRO A 446 -18.98 -11.46 9.93
C PRO A 446 -19.93 -10.42 9.31
N ASN A 447 -19.45 -9.20 9.12
CA ASN A 447 -20.21 -8.17 8.40
C ASN A 447 -19.84 -8.23 6.92
N PHE A 448 -20.44 -9.19 6.22
CA PHE A 448 -20.17 -9.45 4.79
C PHE A 448 -20.46 -8.24 3.91
N GLU A 449 -21.47 -7.43 4.23
CA GLU A 449 -21.82 -6.24 3.46
C GLU A 449 -20.72 -5.17 3.53
N SER A 450 -20.23 -4.88 4.73
CA SER A 450 -19.12 -3.93 4.91
C SER A 450 -17.83 -4.46 4.31
N ALA A 451 -17.53 -5.75 4.49
CA ALA A 451 -16.38 -6.39 3.87
C ALA A 451 -16.43 -6.29 2.34
N LYS A 452 -17.56 -6.64 1.72
CA LYS A 452 -17.79 -6.52 0.26
C LYS A 452 -17.59 -5.09 -0.22
N ASN A 453 -18.11 -4.09 0.49
CA ASN A 453 -17.97 -2.68 0.11
C ASN A 453 -16.50 -2.23 0.05
N TYR A 454 -15.68 -2.60 1.03
CA TYR A 454 -14.25 -2.33 1.00
C TYR A 454 -13.52 -3.15 -0.08
N LEU A 455 -13.93 -4.42 -0.27
CA LEU A 455 -13.28 -5.34 -1.18
C LEU A 455 -13.51 -5.00 -2.66
N PHE A 456 -14.75 -4.74 -3.08
CA PHE A 456 -15.06 -4.42 -4.48
C PHE A 456 -14.35 -3.15 -4.94
N LYS A 457 -14.34 -2.12 -4.09
CA LYS A 457 -13.62 -0.88 -4.37
C LYS A 457 -12.11 -1.12 -4.44
N ALA A 458 -11.58 -2.01 -3.60
CA ALA A 458 -10.17 -2.35 -3.60
C ALA A 458 -9.75 -3.16 -4.84
N ILE A 459 -10.51 -4.17 -5.24
CA ILE A 459 -10.20 -5.01 -6.40
C ILE A 459 -10.29 -4.22 -7.70
N SER A 460 -11.33 -3.39 -7.87
CA SER A 460 -11.50 -2.57 -9.09
C SER A 460 -10.28 -1.66 -9.33
N LEU A 461 -9.89 -0.90 -8.30
CA LEU A 461 -8.75 0.01 -8.35
C LEU A 461 -7.41 -0.73 -8.47
N ALA A 462 -7.25 -1.89 -7.81
CA ALA A 462 -6.05 -2.71 -7.94
C ALA A 462 -5.91 -3.31 -9.35
N THR A 463 -7.02 -3.67 -9.99
CA THR A 463 -7.07 -4.21 -11.35
C THR A 463 -6.77 -3.15 -12.40
N GLU A 464 -7.38 -1.96 -12.28
CA GLU A 464 -7.04 -0.80 -13.12
C GLU A 464 -5.54 -0.45 -13.02
N GLY A 465 -4.98 -0.64 -11.82
CA GLY A 465 -3.59 -0.41 -11.51
C GLY A 465 -2.66 -1.61 -11.64
N ASP A 466 -3.07 -2.78 -12.15
CA ASP A 466 -2.19 -3.95 -12.27
C ASP A 466 -1.30 -4.23 -11.02
N VAL A 467 -1.85 -3.97 -9.82
CA VAL A 467 -1.13 -4.12 -8.55
C VAL A 467 -1.31 -5.57 -8.10
N VAL A 468 -0.61 -6.48 -8.79
CA VAL A 468 -0.87 -7.92 -8.72
C VAL A 468 -0.96 -8.48 -7.29
N PRO A 469 -0.07 -8.14 -6.33
CA PRO A 469 -0.20 -8.63 -4.96
C PRO A 469 -1.52 -8.26 -4.29
N LEU A 470 -2.04 -7.06 -4.55
CA LEU A 470 -3.33 -6.61 -4.00
C LEU A 470 -4.52 -7.22 -4.76
N ILE A 471 -4.40 -7.44 -6.07
CA ILE A 471 -5.40 -8.20 -6.84
C ILE A 471 -5.54 -9.60 -6.26
N VAL A 472 -4.42 -10.31 -6.09
CA VAL A 472 -4.38 -11.67 -5.56
C VAL A 472 -5.00 -11.74 -4.16
N ARG A 473 -4.59 -10.85 -3.26
CA ARG A 473 -5.13 -10.82 -1.90
C ARG A 473 -6.61 -10.41 -1.87
N GLY A 474 -7.05 -9.55 -2.78
CA GLY A 474 -8.47 -9.19 -2.94
C GLY A 474 -9.30 -10.38 -3.39
N LEU A 475 -8.84 -11.09 -4.43
CA LEU A 475 -9.48 -12.32 -4.92
C LEU A 475 -9.52 -13.42 -3.86
N LEU A 476 -8.47 -13.57 -3.03
CA LEU A 476 -8.47 -14.51 -1.90
C LEU A 476 -9.56 -14.20 -0.88
N LEU A 477 -9.71 -12.93 -0.52
CA LEU A 477 -10.75 -12.49 0.42
C LEU A 477 -12.15 -12.64 -0.21
N SER A 478 -12.30 -12.36 -1.50
CA SER A 478 -13.55 -12.53 -2.24
C SER A 478 -13.95 -14.01 -2.32
N ALA A 479 -12.98 -14.88 -2.61
CA ALA A 479 -13.18 -16.32 -2.67
C ALA A 479 -13.58 -16.86 -1.30
N THR A 480 -13.02 -16.30 -0.22
CA THR A 480 -13.42 -16.62 1.16
C THR A 480 -14.88 -16.25 1.40
N ILE A 481 -15.31 -15.06 0.97
CA ILE A 481 -16.71 -14.62 1.07
C ILE A 481 -17.63 -15.56 0.29
N HIS A 482 -17.31 -15.85 -0.97
CA HIS A 482 -18.12 -16.75 -1.79
C HIS A 482 -18.19 -18.16 -1.21
N ALA A 483 -17.09 -18.68 -0.67
CA ALA A 483 -17.09 -19.97 0.02
C ALA A 483 -17.99 -19.94 1.28
N THR A 484 -17.96 -18.87 2.06
CA THR A 484 -18.86 -18.72 3.23
C THR A 484 -20.33 -18.59 2.85
N GLU A 485 -20.62 -18.02 1.67
CA GLU A 485 -21.97 -17.94 1.10
C GLU A 485 -22.39 -19.22 0.34
N LEU A 486 -21.57 -20.29 0.40
CA LEU A 486 -21.79 -21.58 -0.28
C LEU A 486 -21.74 -21.50 -1.82
N ASN A 487 -21.21 -20.41 -2.37
CA ASN A 487 -21.02 -20.20 -3.80
C ASN A 487 -19.66 -20.75 -4.28
N PHE A 488 -19.46 -22.06 -4.17
CA PHE A 488 -18.15 -22.69 -4.42
C PHE A 488 -17.61 -22.53 -5.84
N GLY A 489 -18.48 -22.50 -6.85
CA GLY A 489 -18.07 -22.25 -8.24
C GLY A 489 -17.36 -20.91 -8.38
N LEU A 490 -18.00 -19.84 -7.92
CA LEU A 490 -17.42 -18.50 -7.91
C LEU A 490 -16.14 -18.43 -7.07
N ALA A 491 -16.12 -19.09 -5.91
CA ALA A 491 -14.92 -19.15 -5.08
C ALA A 491 -13.73 -19.81 -5.81
N PHE A 492 -13.94 -20.90 -6.53
CA PHE A 492 -12.87 -21.53 -7.31
C PHE A 492 -12.45 -20.73 -8.54
N ASP A 493 -13.39 -20.09 -9.23
CA ASP A 493 -13.10 -19.21 -10.36
C ASP A 493 -12.19 -18.04 -9.92
N GLU A 494 -12.47 -17.44 -8.77
CA GLU A 494 -11.63 -16.37 -8.22
C GLU A 494 -10.27 -16.88 -7.75
N LEU A 495 -10.20 -18.06 -7.12
CA LEU A 495 -8.92 -18.69 -6.77
C LEU A 495 -8.08 -19.02 -8.00
N GLN A 496 -8.70 -19.42 -9.11
CA GLN A 496 -8.01 -19.66 -10.36
C GLN A 496 -7.44 -18.35 -10.92
N LYS A 497 -8.25 -17.28 -10.97
CA LYS A 497 -7.77 -15.95 -11.38
C LYS A 497 -6.62 -15.45 -10.50
N ALA A 498 -6.71 -15.68 -9.18
CA ALA A 498 -5.64 -15.34 -8.25
C ALA A 498 -4.36 -16.14 -8.52
N GLU A 499 -4.48 -17.42 -8.84
CA GLU A 499 -3.34 -18.29 -9.17
C GLU A 499 -2.66 -17.86 -10.47
N GLU A 500 -3.44 -17.57 -11.51
CA GLU A 500 -2.93 -17.08 -12.80
C GLU A 500 -2.14 -15.79 -12.60
N ALA A 501 -2.74 -14.79 -11.94
CA ALA A 501 -2.08 -13.53 -11.64
C ALA A 501 -0.81 -13.70 -10.79
N ALA A 502 -0.85 -14.54 -9.74
CA ALA A 502 0.30 -14.79 -8.88
C ALA A 502 1.45 -15.50 -9.60
N ARG A 503 1.15 -16.38 -10.57
CA ARG A 503 2.18 -17.06 -11.39
C ARG A 503 2.90 -16.11 -12.32
N ASP A 504 2.18 -15.17 -12.95
CA ASP A 504 2.76 -14.23 -13.91
C ASP A 504 3.92 -13.41 -13.32
N VAL A 505 3.81 -13.05 -12.04
CA VAL A 505 4.82 -12.25 -11.30
C VAL A 505 5.60 -13.07 -10.26
N HIS A 506 5.46 -14.39 -10.25
CA HIS A 506 6.21 -15.31 -9.38
C HIS A 506 6.01 -15.08 -7.86
N LEU A 507 4.78 -14.79 -7.43
CA LEU A 507 4.40 -14.63 -6.03
C LEU A 507 4.23 -15.99 -5.33
N LEU A 508 5.35 -16.65 -4.99
CA LEU A 508 5.38 -18.02 -4.46
C LEU A 508 4.62 -18.19 -3.13
N GLU A 509 4.67 -17.20 -2.25
CA GLU A 509 4.01 -17.24 -0.94
C GLU A 509 2.49 -17.12 -1.10
N GLU A 510 2.03 -16.21 -1.96
CA GLU A 510 0.61 -16.07 -2.27
C GLU A 510 0.07 -17.30 -3.00
N LEU A 511 0.87 -17.96 -3.85
CA LEU A 511 0.50 -19.25 -4.46
C LEU A 511 0.26 -20.34 -3.41
N PHE A 512 1.08 -20.36 -2.36
CA PHE A 512 0.88 -21.25 -1.22
C PHE A 512 -0.41 -20.91 -0.46
N ASP A 513 -0.69 -19.62 -0.24
CA ASP A 513 -1.91 -19.14 0.42
C ASP A 513 -3.18 -19.49 -0.39
N ILE A 514 -3.13 -19.35 -1.72
CA ILE A 514 -4.19 -19.77 -2.67
C ILE A 514 -4.44 -21.27 -2.58
N GLN A 515 -3.38 -22.08 -2.64
CA GLN A 515 -3.51 -23.53 -2.58
C GLN A 515 -4.08 -23.98 -1.24
N ASN A 516 -3.64 -23.38 -0.13
CA ASN A 516 -4.20 -23.64 1.20
C ASN A 516 -5.68 -23.27 1.31
N LEU A 517 -6.10 -22.14 0.75
CA LEU A 517 -7.53 -21.77 0.74
C LEU A 517 -8.34 -22.73 -0.14
N ARG A 518 -7.81 -23.09 -1.31
CA ARG A 518 -8.44 -24.08 -2.21
C ARG A 518 -8.64 -25.43 -1.52
N ASP A 519 -7.62 -25.95 -0.84
CA ASP A 519 -7.69 -27.23 -0.16
C ASP A 519 -8.66 -27.18 1.03
N ARG A 520 -8.71 -26.06 1.77
CA ARG A 520 -9.71 -25.83 2.82
C ARG A 520 -11.14 -25.86 2.26
N ILE A 521 -11.41 -25.15 1.16
CA ILE A 521 -12.74 -25.14 0.53
C ILE A 521 -13.09 -26.55 0.03
N LYS A 522 -12.16 -27.25 -0.64
CA LYS A 522 -12.37 -28.63 -1.10
C LYS A 522 -12.68 -29.60 0.03
N GLN A 523 -12.07 -29.43 1.21
CA GLN A 523 -12.39 -30.25 2.37
C GLN A 523 -13.80 -30.00 2.92
N GLN A 524 -14.35 -28.79 2.73
CA GLN A 524 -15.70 -28.43 3.16
C GLN A 524 -16.78 -28.86 2.16
N ILE A 525 -16.44 -29.05 0.88
CA ILE A 525 -17.40 -29.40 -0.17
C ILE A 525 -18.09 -30.75 0.07
N PRO A 526 -17.40 -31.87 0.38
CA PRO A 526 -18.09 -33.14 0.68
C PRO A 526 -19.05 -33.03 1.86
N TYR A 527 -18.76 -32.15 2.83
CA TYR A 527 -19.65 -31.90 3.96
C TYR A 527 -20.92 -31.14 3.55
N LEU A 528 -20.84 -30.24 2.57
CA LEU A 528 -21.94 -29.38 2.14
C LEU A 528 -22.70 -29.93 0.92
N GLN A 529 -22.03 -30.64 0.01
CA GLN A 529 -22.64 -31.49 -1.02
C GLN A 529 -23.39 -32.67 -0.41
N TRP A 530 -22.92 -33.24 0.72
CA TRP A 530 -23.72 -34.22 1.46
C TRP A 530 -25.00 -33.63 2.07
N VAL A 531 -25.00 -32.32 2.39
CA VAL A 531 -26.18 -31.57 2.85
C VAL A 531 -27.09 -31.13 1.69
N SER A 532 -26.54 -30.88 0.49
CA SER A 532 -27.26 -30.32 -0.65
C SER A 532 -27.66 -31.32 -1.73
N GLU A 533 -26.97 -32.46 -1.86
CA GLU A 533 -27.39 -33.56 -2.72
C GLU A 533 -28.54 -34.30 -2.04
N ASP A 534 -29.59 -34.58 -2.80
CA ASP A 534 -30.86 -35.25 -2.43
C ASP A 534 -30.74 -36.61 -1.71
N ASN A 535 -29.58 -37.00 -1.18
CA ASN A 535 -29.44 -38.08 -0.20
C ASN A 535 -30.10 -37.76 1.16
N VAL A 536 -30.64 -36.55 1.33
CA VAL A 536 -31.62 -36.21 2.39
C VAL A 536 -32.98 -36.90 2.15
N THR A 537 -33.19 -37.59 1.03
CA THR A 537 -34.43 -38.34 0.74
C THR A 537 -34.54 -39.72 1.40
N ARG A 538 -33.66 -40.06 2.36
CA ARG A 538 -33.88 -41.18 3.30
C ARG A 538 -33.90 -40.69 4.75
N ASP A 539 -34.82 -39.76 4.97
CA ASP A 539 -35.28 -39.06 6.19
C ASP A 539 -34.26 -38.66 7.30
N PRO A 540 -33.22 -37.86 6.99
CA PRO A 540 -32.41 -37.13 8.00
C PRO A 540 -33.14 -35.93 8.61
N SER A 541 -34.27 -35.51 8.05
CA SER A 541 -35.13 -34.43 8.57
C SER A 541 -35.61 -34.77 9.98
N LEU A 542 -35.98 -36.03 10.21
CA LEU A 542 -36.38 -36.53 11.52
C LEU A 542 -35.22 -36.45 12.52
N MET A 543 -34.02 -36.91 12.13
CA MET A 543 -32.82 -36.91 12.95
C MET A 543 -32.32 -35.51 13.30
N LEU A 544 -32.25 -34.61 12.31
CA LEU A 544 -31.88 -33.21 12.52
C LEU A 544 -32.94 -32.49 13.37
N SER A 545 -34.24 -32.77 13.15
CA SER A 545 -35.32 -32.23 14.00
C SER A 545 -35.24 -32.75 15.44
N LEU A 546 -34.84 -34.01 15.64
CA LEU A 546 -34.66 -34.63 16.95
C LEU A 546 -33.47 -34.04 17.68
N ILE A 547 -32.34 -33.89 16.99
CA ILE A 547 -31.15 -33.27 17.54
C ILE A 547 -31.43 -31.80 17.89
N ILE A 548 -32.05 -31.02 16.99
CA ILE A 548 -32.45 -29.63 17.24
C ILE A 548 -33.47 -29.52 18.39
N ARG A 549 -34.36 -30.49 18.57
CA ARG A 549 -35.35 -30.47 19.68
C ARG A 549 -34.75 -30.92 21.00
N ILE A 550 -33.80 -31.86 20.99
CA ILE A 550 -33.02 -32.25 22.17
C ILE A 550 -32.20 -31.05 22.66
N THR A 551 -31.57 -30.29 21.74
CA THR A 551 -30.82 -29.08 22.11
C THR A 551 -31.72 -27.96 22.63
N LYS A 552 -32.94 -27.80 22.09
CA LYS A 552 -33.91 -26.77 22.51
C LYS A 552 -34.47 -26.90 23.93
N ARG A 553 -34.21 -28.01 24.65
CA ARG A 553 -34.78 -28.26 25.99
C ARG A 553 -33.75 -28.66 27.04
N ILE A 554 -32.47 -28.40 26.77
CA ILE A 554 -31.42 -28.43 27.78
C ILE A 554 -31.72 -27.26 28.74
N PRO A 555 -32.00 -27.50 30.03
CA PRO A 555 -32.39 -26.44 30.97
C PRO A 555 -31.33 -25.35 31.12
N GLU A 556 -31.77 -24.08 31.24
CA GLU A 556 -30.88 -22.91 31.45
C GLU A 556 -30.06 -22.99 32.75
N ASP A 557 -30.46 -23.83 33.72
CA ASP A 557 -29.82 -24.01 35.02
C ASP A 557 -28.66 -25.04 35.03
N ILE A 558 -28.32 -25.63 33.89
CA ILE A 558 -27.07 -26.39 33.75
C ILE A 558 -25.90 -25.41 33.77
N LYS A 559 -25.03 -25.49 34.78
CA LYS A 559 -23.79 -24.69 34.83
C LYS A 559 -22.87 -25.10 33.67
N LEU A 560 -22.83 -24.24 32.64
CA LEU A 560 -22.20 -24.46 31.33
C LEU A 560 -20.66 -24.44 31.36
N ASP A 561 -20.05 -24.15 32.51
CA ASP A 561 -18.60 -24.08 32.72
C ASP A 561 -17.91 -25.46 32.66
N SER A 562 -18.67 -26.54 32.41
CA SER A 562 -18.18 -27.90 32.52
C SER A 562 -18.70 -28.80 31.40
N THR A 563 -17.78 -29.51 30.72
CA THR A 563 -18.15 -30.44 29.65
C THR A 563 -19.05 -31.55 30.18
N SER A 564 -20.17 -31.76 29.51
CA SER A 564 -21.24 -32.66 29.95
C SER A 564 -21.52 -33.70 28.88
N LEU A 565 -21.92 -34.91 29.29
CA LEU A 565 -22.29 -35.98 28.36
C LEU A 565 -23.65 -36.53 28.75
N LEU A 566 -24.60 -36.48 27.82
CA LEU A 566 -25.96 -37.00 27.97
C LEU A 566 -26.13 -38.21 27.05
N MET A 567 -26.88 -39.21 27.51
CA MET A 567 -27.24 -40.36 26.70
C MET A 567 -28.75 -40.58 26.70
N TYR A 568 -29.33 -40.58 25.51
CA TYR A 568 -30.74 -40.81 25.27
C TYR A 568 -30.94 -42.15 24.58
N TYR A 569 -31.99 -42.88 24.93
CA TYR A 569 -32.46 -44.03 24.15
C TYR A 569 -33.88 -43.77 23.64
N PHE A 570 -34.27 -44.37 22.53
CA PHE A 570 -35.61 -44.20 21.97
C PHE A 570 -36.55 -45.31 22.42
N ALA A 571 -37.59 -44.92 23.17
CA ALA A 571 -38.71 -45.78 23.53
C ALA A 571 -39.91 -45.53 22.58
N SER A 572 -40.95 -46.34 22.70
CA SER A 572 -42.22 -46.19 21.97
C SER A 572 -42.90 -44.83 22.18
N GLU A 573 -42.56 -44.12 23.26
CA GLU A 573 -43.10 -42.80 23.63
C GLU A 573 -42.17 -41.64 23.25
N GLY A 574 -41.06 -41.92 22.55
CA GLY A 574 -40.03 -40.94 22.19
C GLY A 574 -38.69 -41.16 22.90
N PRO A 575 -37.69 -40.28 22.67
CA PRO A 575 -36.39 -40.37 23.34
C PRO A 575 -36.58 -40.24 24.85
N LYS A 576 -35.79 -40.96 25.65
CA LYS A 576 -35.77 -40.86 27.11
C LYS A 576 -34.32 -40.74 27.55
N LEU A 577 -34.03 -39.79 28.44
CA LEU A 577 -32.70 -39.66 29.03
C LEU A 577 -32.43 -40.90 29.89
N LEU A 578 -31.32 -41.59 29.62
CA LEU A 578 -30.93 -42.78 30.38
C LEU A 578 -29.85 -42.46 31.41
N TYR A 579 -28.82 -41.72 30.99
CA TYR A 579 -27.73 -41.29 31.86
C TYR A 579 -27.32 -39.86 31.52
N SER A 580 -26.87 -39.14 32.53
CA SER A 580 -26.21 -37.86 32.38
C SER A 580 -24.95 -37.84 33.23
N VAL A 581 -23.93 -37.15 32.74
CA VAL A 581 -22.73 -36.85 33.51
C VAL A 581 -22.49 -35.37 33.49
N ASN A 582 -22.26 -34.82 34.69
CA ASN A 582 -22.06 -33.39 34.92
C ASN A 582 -23.26 -32.48 34.58
N ALA A 583 -24.48 -33.05 34.50
CA ALA A 583 -25.72 -32.30 34.35
C ALA A 583 -26.67 -32.56 35.54
N ARG A 584 -27.07 -31.51 36.26
CA ARG A 584 -28.00 -31.56 37.41
C ARG A 584 -29.42 -31.15 36.98
N ASN A 585 -30.46 -31.56 37.72
CA ASN A 585 -31.88 -31.19 37.54
C ASN A 585 -32.61 -31.69 36.26
N LEU A 586 -32.17 -32.76 35.59
CA LEU A 586 -32.85 -33.28 34.39
C LEU A 586 -34.11 -34.15 34.66
N SER A 587 -34.48 -34.38 35.92
CA SER A 587 -35.58 -35.29 36.32
C SER A 587 -36.99 -34.81 35.94
N GLN A 588 -37.14 -33.59 35.41
CA GLN A 588 -38.42 -33.02 34.98
C GLN A 588 -38.59 -32.87 33.46
N VAL A 589 -37.68 -33.40 32.63
CA VAL A 589 -37.88 -33.41 31.17
C VAL A 589 -38.82 -34.56 30.79
N THR A 590 -40.09 -34.46 31.17
CA THR A 590 -41.15 -35.29 30.61
C THR A 590 -41.46 -34.83 29.20
N ILE A 591 -41.25 -35.71 28.24
CA ILE A 591 -41.47 -35.54 26.79
C ILE A 591 -42.97 -35.55 26.44
N SER A 592 -43.85 -35.17 27.37
CA SER A 592 -45.29 -35.07 27.10
C SER A 592 -45.69 -33.84 26.28
N SER A 593 -44.78 -32.88 26.07
CA SER A 593 -45.03 -31.68 25.25
C SER A 593 -44.26 -31.67 23.91
N LEU A 594 -43.75 -32.83 23.46
CA LEU A 594 -43.47 -33.08 22.05
C LEU A 594 -44.82 -33.28 21.34
N GLY A 595 -45.55 -32.17 21.16
CA GLY A 595 -46.82 -32.14 20.44
C GLY A 595 -46.69 -32.89 19.11
N VAL A 596 -47.50 -33.94 18.98
CA VAL A 596 -47.79 -34.68 17.76
C VAL A 596 -46.55 -34.95 16.89
N ILE A 597 -45.69 -35.87 17.32
CA ILE A 597 -45.16 -36.83 16.37
C ILE A 597 -46.20 -37.94 16.31
N LEU A 598 -47.18 -37.76 15.42
CA LEU A 598 -47.99 -38.88 14.92
C LEU A 598 -47.00 -39.99 14.55
N SER A 599 -47.13 -41.13 15.22
CA SER A 599 -47.07 -42.47 14.63
C SER A 599 -46.47 -42.56 13.21
N ILE A 600 -45.22 -42.19 13.02
CA ILE A 600 -44.43 -42.71 11.90
C ILE A 600 -43.85 -43.99 12.47
N SER A 601 -44.59 -45.04 12.19
CA SER A 601 -44.21 -46.43 12.37
C SER A 601 -42.69 -46.63 12.34
N ILE A 602 -42.15 -47.33 13.34
CA ILE A 602 -40.90 -48.10 13.26
C ILE A 602 -41.07 -49.25 12.22
N GLY A 603 -41.81 -49.02 11.13
CA GLY A 603 -42.50 -50.05 10.35
C GLY A 603 -42.33 -49.95 8.84
N GLN A 604 -41.71 -48.91 8.28
CA GLN A 604 -41.47 -48.84 6.83
C GLN A 604 -40.12 -48.19 6.51
N GLY A 605 -39.06 -49.01 6.43
CA GLY A 605 -37.90 -48.74 5.56
C GLY A 605 -36.94 -47.61 5.91
N GLN A 606 -37.06 -46.92 7.05
CA GLN A 606 -36.11 -45.86 7.43
C GLN A 606 -34.80 -46.43 8.00
N SER A 607 -33.65 -46.02 7.43
CA SER A 607 -32.31 -46.36 7.93
C SER A 607 -31.81 -45.26 8.86
N LEU A 608 -31.79 -45.50 10.18
CA LEU A 608 -31.06 -44.63 11.11
C LEU A 608 -29.55 -44.92 10.95
N PHE A 609 -28.73 -43.87 10.90
CA PHE A 609 -27.30 -44.00 10.65
C PHE A 609 -26.50 -43.96 11.96
N ASN A 610 -25.40 -44.73 12.01
CA ASN A 610 -24.41 -44.64 13.07
C ASN A 610 -23.39 -43.55 12.71
N GLY A 611 -22.98 -42.73 13.67
CA GLY A 611 -21.89 -41.78 13.48
C GLY A 611 -22.04 -40.47 14.25
N LEU A 612 -20.99 -39.65 14.17
CA LEU A 612 -20.90 -38.34 14.83
C LEU A 612 -21.54 -37.22 14.00
N TYR A 613 -22.28 -36.32 14.65
CA TYR A 613 -22.98 -35.15 14.10
C TYR A 613 -22.63 -33.89 14.93
N GLY A 614 -22.61 -32.74 14.27
CA GLY A 614 -22.25 -31.45 14.88
C GLY A 614 -20.81 -31.01 14.61
N PRO A 615 -20.36 -29.91 15.23
CA PRO A 615 -20.98 -29.26 16.38
C PRO A 615 -22.22 -28.45 16.01
N LEU A 616 -23.23 -28.46 16.89
CA LEU A 616 -24.47 -27.69 16.71
C LEU A 616 -24.66 -26.70 17.87
N PRO A 617 -25.10 -25.46 17.59
CA PRO A 617 -25.39 -24.49 18.64
C PRO A 617 -26.60 -24.93 19.48
N ILE A 618 -26.51 -24.71 20.78
CA ILE A 618 -27.65 -24.79 21.71
C ILE A 618 -28.24 -23.38 21.82
N GLN A 619 -29.54 -23.22 21.55
CA GLN A 619 -30.21 -21.91 21.50
C GLN A 619 -29.96 -21.08 22.76
N ASP A 620 -29.68 -19.78 22.58
CA ASP A 620 -29.50 -18.78 23.64
C ASP A 620 -28.44 -19.11 24.71
N THR A 621 -27.50 -20.01 24.41
CA THR A 621 -26.37 -20.37 25.29
C THR A 621 -25.02 -20.22 24.59
N ASN A 622 -23.95 -20.03 25.38
CA ASN A 622 -22.57 -20.04 24.87
C ASN A 622 -22.00 -21.48 24.80
N SER A 623 -22.79 -22.44 24.29
CA SER A 623 -22.40 -23.86 24.30
C SER A 623 -22.76 -24.57 22.99
N LEU A 624 -21.95 -25.56 22.65
CA LEU A 624 -22.08 -26.40 21.47
C LEU A 624 -22.35 -27.85 21.88
N VAL A 625 -23.00 -28.61 20.99
CA VAL A 625 -23.21 -30.04 21.17
C VAL A 625 -22.63 -30.85 20.01
N LEU A 626 -21.97 -31.96 20.34
CA LEU A 626 -21.65 -33.05 19.43
C LEU A 626 -22.57 -34.23 19.72
N CYS A 627 -23.24 -34.76 18.71
CA CYS A 627 -24.15 -35.89 18.83
C CYS A 627 -23.56 -37.13 18.15
N TYR A 628 -23.28 -38.22 18.87
CA TYR A 628 -22.99 -39.51 18.24
C TYR A 628 -24.20 -40.42 18.34
N THR A 629 -24.62 -41.02 17.22
CA THR A 629 -25.75 -41.94 17.21
C THR A 629 -25.31 -43.36 16.90
N THR A 630 -25.95 -44.33 17.56
CA THR A 630 -25.67 -45.75 17.33
C THR A 630 -26.84 -46.65 17.76
N PHE A 631 -26.78 -47.93 17.42
CA PHE A 631 -27.69 -48.96 17.91
C PHE A 631 -26.98 -49.84 18.93
N LEU A 632 -27.59 -50.00 20.11
CA LEU A 632 -27.10 -50.86 21.18
C LEU A 632 -28.13 -51.95 21.49
N LYS A 633 -27.70 -53.16 21.85
CA LYS A 633 -28.59 -54.25 22.27
C LYS A 633 -29.36 -53.85 23.52
N ASP A 634 -30.66 -54.16 23.52
CA ASP A 634 -31.55 -54.05 24.66
C ASP A 634 -32.69 -55.07 24.52
N GLU A 635 -32.83 -55.98 25.49
CA GLU A 635 -33.91 -56.98 25.51
C GLU A 635 -35.29 -56.34 25.68
N LYS A 636 -35.37 -55.10 26.18
CA LYS A 636 -36.61 -54.33 26.28
C LYS A 636 -36.91 -53.52 25.01
N ALA A 637 -36.06 -53.61 24.00
CA ALA A 637 -36.28 -52.93 22.72
C ALA A 637 -37.53 -53.45 22.01
N ASP A 638 -38.15 -52.57 21.22
CA ASP A 638 -39.24 -52.96 20.33
C ASP A 638 -38.76 -54.10 19.41
N LYS A 639 -39.58 -55.15 19.24
CA LYS A 639 -39.28 -56.31 18.38
C LYS A 639 -38.89 -55.90 16.96
N ARG A 640 -39.39 -54.74 16.50
CA ARG A 640 -39.07 -54.14 15.19
C ARG A 640 -37.61 -53.73 15.03
N LEU A 641 -36.91 -53.42 16.12
CA LEU A 641 -35.49 -53.08 16.13
C LEU A 641 -34.58 -54.29 16.41
N LYS A 642 -35.09 -55.52 16.25
CA LYS A 642 -34.33 -56.77 16.38
C LYS A 642 -33.52 -56.88 17.68
N GLY A 643 -34.08 -56.40 18.80
CA GLY A 643 -33.42 -56.45 20.11
C GLY A 643 -32.34 -55.38 20.31
N GLN A 644 -32.39 -54.28 19.55
CA GLN A 644 -31.53 -53.10 19.72
C GLN A 644 -32.36 -51.84 19.97
N ASN A 645 -31.84 -50.90 20.76
CA ASN A 645 -32.36 -49.56 20.91
C ASN A 645 -31.47 -48.56 20.20
N PHE A 646 -32.08 -47.53 19.60
CA PHE A 646 -31.38 -46.40 19.03
C PHE A 646 -30.97 -45.43 20.15
N VAL A 647 -29.69 -45.06 20.17
CA VAL A 647 -29.06 -44.29 21.24
C VAL A 647 -28.36 -43.05 20.68
N ILE A 648 -28.49 -41.92 21.38
CA ILE A 648 -27.81 -40.66 21.09
C ILE A 648 -26.94 -40.26 22.28
N PHE A 649 -25.66 -40.05 22.02
CA PHE A 649 -24.71 -39.40 22.90
C PHE A 649 -24.65 -37.92 22.56
N ALA A 650 -25.01 -37.04 23.49
CA ALA A 650 -24.88 -35.60 23.32
C ALA A 650 -23.77 -35.08 24.24
N PHE A 651 -22.62 -34.76 23.66
CA PHE A 651 -21.48 -34.15 24.34
C PHE A 651 -21.58 -32.63 24.23
N ILE A 652 -21.84 -31.97 25.37
CA ILE A 652 -22.07 -30.53 25.47
C ILE A 652 -20.80 -29.87 26.03
N TYR A 653 -20.34 -28.80 25.38
CA TYR A 653 -19.13 -28.09 25.79
C TYR A 653 -19.25 -26.57 25.58
N PRO A 654 -18.58 -25.75 26.41
CA PRO A 654 -18.59 -24.29 26.27
C PRO A 654 -17.96 -23.84 24.94
N LYS A 655 -18.46 -22.74 24.36
CA LYS A 655 -17.88 -22.09 23.18
C LYS A 655 -16.44 -21.62 23.45
N GLU A 656 -16.09 -21.33 24.69
CA GLU A 656 -14.74 -20.91 25.10
C GLU A 656 -13.71 -22.05 25.01
N VAL A 657 -14.16 -23.32 24.98
CA VAL A 657 -13.31 -24.49 24.65
C VAL A 657 -12.98 -24.49 23.15
N GLU A 658 -13.65 -23.69 22.34
CA GLU A 658 -13.28 -23.36 20.95
C GLU A 658 -12.10 -22.37 20.92
N ARG A 659 -11.02 -22.65 21.66
CA ARG A 659 -9.72 -22.01 21.41
C ARG A 659 -9.11 -22.61 20.16
N LEU A 660 -9.55 -22.16 18.98
CA LEU A 660 -8.78 -22.14 17.73
C LEU A 660 -8.10 -23.45 17.26
N VAL A 661 -8.55 -24.63 17.70
CA VAL A 661 -8.03 -25.92 17.25
C VAL A 661 -9.17 -26.85 16.83
N PHE A 662 -9.15 -27.17 15.54
CA PHE A 662 -9.85 -28.27 14.90
C PHE A 662 -9.61 -29.58 15.68
N TYR A 663 -10.64 -30.15 16.31
CA TYR A 663 -10.55 -31.52 16.82
C TYR A 663 -10.63 -32.54 15.68
N ASP A 664 -9.88 -33.63 15.77
CA ASP A 664 -9.93 -34.70 14.77
C ASP A 664 -11.23 -35.50 14.92
N ARG A 665 -12.23 -35.14 14.10
CA ARG A 665 -13.54 -35.79 14.05
C ARG A 665 -13.44 -37.31 13.91
N ARG A 666 -12.43 -37.83 13.19
CA ARG A 666 -12.23 -39.28 13.01
C ARG A 666 -11.76 -39.94 14.30
N LYS A 667 -11.00 -39.26 15.15
CA LYS A 667 -10.60 -39.80 16.46
C LYS A 667 -11.77 -39.81 17.43
N ILE A 668 -12.59 -38.76 17.47
CA ILE A 668 -13.80 -38.72 18.30
C ILE A 668 -14.80 -39.81 17.85
N ASP A 669 -15.06 -39.91 16.55
CA ASP A 669 -15.93 -40.95 15.98
C ASP A 669 -15.41 -42.36 16.31
N LYS A 670 -14.09 -42.59 16.22
CA LYS A 670 -13.45 -43.84 16.67
C LYS A 670 -13.62 -44.12 18.15
N ILE A 671 -13.56 -43.11 19.03
CA ILE A 671 -13.78 -43.29 20.47
C ILE A 671 -15.21 -43.76 20.72
N PHE A 672 -16.21 -43.04 20.18
CA PHE A 672 -17.60 -43.43 20.36
C PHE A 672 -17.92 -44.78 19.72
N PHE A 673 -17.35 -45.07 18.54
CA PHE A 673 -17.50 -46.36 17.86
C PHE A 673 -16.88 -47.50 18.67
N LYS A 674 -15.64 -47.33 19.14
CA LYS A 674 -14.95 -48.31 19.99
C LYS A 674 -15.75 -48.55 21.28
N PHE A 675 -16.16 -47.48 21.95
CA PHE A 675 -16.92 -47.58 23.19
C PHE A 675 -18.27 -48.29 23.02
N SER A 676 -19.01 -47.99 21.94
CA SER A 676 -20.26 -48.70 21.63
C SER A 676 -20.06 -50.16 21.21
N THR A 677 -18.89 -50.50 20.66
CA THR A 677 -18.50 -51.88 20.32
C THR A 677 -18.08 -52.68 21.56
N ASP A 678 -17.31 -52.05 22.46
CA ASP A 678 -16.83 -52.66 23.72
C ASP A 678 -17.98 -52.87 24.72
N PHE A 679 -19.01 -52.02 24.67
CA PHE A 679 -20.19 -52.08 25.54
C PHE A 679 -21.50 -52.13 24.72
N PRO A 680 -21.77 -53.23 24.00
CA PRO A 680 -22.87 -53.29 23.06
C PRO A 680 -24.25 -53.49 23.70
N ASP A 681 -24.33 -53.86 24.98
CA ASP A 681 -25.59 -54.04 25.72
C ASP A 681 -25.82 -52.89 26.68
N ILE A 682 -26.92 -52.16 26.49
CA ILE A 682 -27.24 -50.94 27.25
C ILE A 682 -27.38 -51.20 28.76
N ARG A 683 -27.67 -52.44 29.18
CA ARG A 683 -27.81 -52.83 30.60
C ARG A 683 -26.49 -52.84 31.35
N LEU A 684 -25.37 -52.94 30.62
CA LEU A 684 -24.02 -52.92 31.20
C LEU A 684 -23.53 -51.49 31.46
N TRP A 685 -24.35 -50.48 31.20
CA TRP A 685 -23.95 -49.08 31.26
C TRP A 685 -24.20 -48.50 32.64
N ASN A 686 -23.33 -47.57 33.04
CA ASN A 686 -23.46 -46.80 34.26
C ASN A 686 -22.79 -45.44 34.08
N VAL A 687 -23.02 -44.54 35.05
CA VAL A 687 -22.45 -43.18 35.06
C VAL A 687 -20.92 -43.21 34.99
N SER A 688 -20.26 -44.18 35.63
CA SER A 688 -18.80 -44.31 35.62
C SER A 688 -18.23 -44.59 34.22
N LYS A 689 -18.92 -45.40 33.40
CA LYS A 689 -18.52 -45.68 32.02
C LYS A 689 -18.73 -44.47 31.11
N LEU A 690 -19.86 -43.76 31.25
CA LEU A 690 -20.05 -42.50 30.52
C LEU A 690 -19.01 -41.44 30.92
N GLU A 691 -18.60 -41.40 32.19
CA GLU A 691 -17.58 -40.46 32.64
C GLU A 691 -16.21 -40.78 32.03
N LEU A 692 -15.87 -42.06 31.86
CA LEU A 692 -14.67 -42.47 31.12
C LEU A 692 -14.73 -42.00 29.66
N LEU A 693 -15.84 -42.28 28.97
CA LEU A 693 -16.06 -41.80 27.60
C LEU A 693 -15.99 -40.27 27.50
N ARG A 694 -16.62 -39.55 28.44
CA ARG A 694 -16.58 -38.09 28.50
C ARG A 694 -15.14 -37.59 28.64
N LYS A 695 -14.33 -38.22 29.48
CA LYS A 695 -12.91 -37.87 29.68
C LYS A 695 -12.08 -38.14 28.42
N GLU A 696 -12.25 -39.28 27.76
CA GLU A 696 -11.53 -39.61 26.52
C GLU A 696 -11.89 -38.63 25.39
N VAL A 697 -13.17 -38.28 25.25
CA VAL A 697 -13.60 -37.26 24.28
C VAL A 697 -13.04 -35.89 24.67
N LEU A 698 -13.12 -35.51 25.94
CA LEU A 698 -12.58 -34.25 26.45
C LEU A 698 -11.07 -34.13 26.27
N GLU A 699 -10.32 -35.21 26.42
CA GLU A 699 -8.88 -35.23 26.18
C GLU A 699 -8.56 -34.81 24.74
N ILE A 700 -9.29 -35.32 23.74
CA ILE A 700 -9.16 -34.87 22.33
C ILE A 700 -9.47 -33.38 22.16
N PHE A 701 -10.39 -32.83 22.95
CA PHE A 701 -10.71 -31.40 22.91
C PHE A 701 -9.62 -30.53 23.58
N LEU A 702 -8.85 -31.09 24.51
CA LEU A 702 -7.81 -30.36 25.26
C LEU A 702 -6.42 -30.51 24.64
N THR A 703 -6.17 -31.57 23.86
CA THR A 703 -4.92 -31.83 23.13
C THR A 703 -4.99 -31.35 21.69
#